data_AF-A0A0E0PID3-F1
#
_entry.id   AF-A0A0E0PID3-F1
#
_cell.length_a   1.000
_cell.length_b   1.000
_cell.length_c   1.000
_cell.angle_alpha   90.00
_cell.angle_beta   90.00
_cell.angle_gamma   90.00
#
_symmetry.space_group_name_H-M   'P 1'
#
loop_
_entity.id
_entity.type
_entity.pdbx_description
1 polymer ?
#
loop_
_entity_poly.entity_id
_entity_poly.type
_entity_poly.pdbx_seq_one_letter_code
_entity_poly.pdbx_strand_id
1 'polypeptide(L)'
;MAIAAPLFRLAAAAAVVMGVVSPAVKAAGGGNSSTACPLDLGYVRSFPWDTAPCMPPVANQTACCTTLLSVLGVGLAARLRATGHFRLPSANASAACLGAFSDELASPPLSLQDTLVPACWPVSSQLAISPSYCAGVTTAKQYVATVGNAAVLGSLNSSCGSDLADLSLCSSCLAAAIDASGRLVAAAAKGTNPQNCFYLTVLYAAGVSSSAGPTSPGTANCALGLALSTPSSSSSPASSSNHTNMAVATAIPVASALLVSVIAALLVWRRRQDSIRSKSRRLSGERRLSRPRPNVGSVLFSLGELAKATCGFAERNLIGRGGFGVVYRGVLDDGSVVAVKKMLDPDMEGGDEEFTNEVEIISHLRHRNLVPLRGCCISDDDADEGKQMFLVYDYMPNGSLDHYIFKDGGDGGRRPPPLSWAQRRGVVLDVARGLEYLHHGVKPGIYHRDIKATNILLGTDMRARVADFGLARRSREGQSHVTTRVAGTHGYLSPEYALYGQLTEKSDVYSFGVLVLEVMSGRRALDLSDPSGVVLITDWAWALVRAGRAAEVVAAALREREGPAGVHAMERFVLVGILCAHVTVACRPTMPEALRMLEGDMDVPDLPERPQPYGQRIAFDEGEANFSASSVLSGPFMDFGDMLR
;
A
#
# COMPACT_ATOMS: atom_id res chain seq x y z
N MET A 1 -14.59 -16.02 1.97
CA MET A 1 -14.70 -16.04 3.45
C MET A 1 -13.30 -16.12 4.03
N ALA A 2 -12.99 -15.36 5.09
CA ALA A 2 -11.69 -15.21 5.80
C ALA A 2 -10.67 -14.15 5.29
N ILE A 3 -11.09 -12.99 4.76
CA ILE A 3 -10.16 -11.92 4.31
C ILE A 3 -10.39 -10.56 5.00
N ALA A 4 -11.40 -10.39 5.86
CA ALA A 4 -11.70 -9.07 6.44
C ALA A 4 -10.81 -8.68 7.65
N ALA A 5 -10.33 -9.65 8.45
CA ALA A 5 -9.57 -9.38 9.68
C ALA A 5 -8.07 -8.96 9.52
N PRO A 6 -7.30 -9.43 8.50
CA PRO A 6 -5.87 -9.10 8.39
C PRO A 6 -5.58 -7.70 7.83
N LEU A 7 -6.49 -7.13 7.02
CA LEU A 7 -6.35 -5.78 6.45
C LEU A 7 -6.30 -4.69 7.54
N PHE A 8 -6.90 -4.97 8.70
CA PHE A 8 -6.93 -4.06 9.84
C PHE A 8 -5.68 -4.13 10.72
N ARG A 9 -5.08 -5.32 10.88
CA ARG A 9 -3.81 -5.47 11.62
C ARG A 9 -2.66 -4.69 10.96
N LEU A 10 -2.67 -4.56 9.63
CA LEU A 10 -1.66 -3.77 8.88
C LEU A 10 -1.87 -2.25 8.99
N ALA A 11 -3.12 -1.76 9.02
CA ALA A 11 -3.40 -0.33 9.13
C ALA A 11 -3.17 0.20 10.56
N ALA A 12 -3.49 -0.59 11.59
CA ALA A 12 -3.27 -0.21 12.99
C ALA A 12 -1.81 -0.42 13.46
N ALA A 13 -1.05 -1.30 12.80
CA ALA A 13 0.40 -1.48 12.99
C ALA A 13 1.22 -0.25 12.56
N ALA A 14 0.84 0.39 11.46
CA ALA A 14 1.54 1.56 10.95
C ALA A 14 1.36 2.81 11.83
N ALA A 15 0.28 2.88 12.62
CA ALA A 15 -0.07 4.06 13.42
C ALA A 15 0.76 4.22 14.72
N VAL A 16 1.38 3.16 15.21
CA VAL A 16 2.11 3.20 16.48
C VAL A 16 3.54 3.69 16.28
N VAL A 17 4.18 3.37 15.15
CA VAL A 17 5.62 3.65 14.98
C VAL A 17 5.88 5.04 14.37
N MET A 18 4.88 5.73 13.81
CA MET A 18 5.07 7.00 13.08
C MET A 18 4.36 8.21 13.71
N GLY A 19 4.55 8.40 15.02
CA GLY A 19 4.34 9.69 15.67
C GLY A 19 5.56 10.61 15.53
N VAL A 20 6.01 10.95 14.31
CA VAL A 20 7.11 11.90 14.11
C VAL A 20 6.58 13.32 13.88
N VAL A 21 6.74 14.13 14.92
CA VAL A 21 7.11 15.56 14.96
C VAL A 21 6.41 16.52 13.98
N SER A 22 5.50 17.33 14.52
CA SER A 22 5.35 18.74 14.10
C SER A 22 5.96 19.63 15.18
N PRO A 23 6.57 20.78 14.83
CA PRO A 23 7.29 21.62 15.78
C PRO A 23 6.33 22.18 16.83
N ALA A 24 6.81 22.21 18.07
CA ALA A 24 6.08 22.76 19.22
C ALA A 24 5.72 24.23 18.95
N VAL A 25 4.43 24.52 18.78
CA VAL A 25 3.89 25.87 18.91
C VAL A 25 3.58 26.11 20.38
N LYS A 26 4.28 27.07 20.99
CA LYS A 26 3.94 27.60 22.32
C LYS A 26 2.53 28.19 22.27
N ALA A 27 1.56 27.53 22.89
CA ALA A 27 0.26 28.12 23.20
C ALA A 27 0.22 28.54 24.67
N ALA A 28 -0.08 29.82 24.87
CA ALA A 28 -0.19 30.49 26.15
C ALA A 28 -1.38 29.99 26.99
N GLY A 29 -1.29 30.20 28.30
CA GLY A 29 -2.11 29.53 29.32
C GLY A 29 -3.57 29.96 29.46
N GLY A 30 -4.24 29.24 30.36
CA GLY A 30 -5.51 29.60 30.99
C GLY A 30 -6.57 28.50 30.94
N GLY A 31 -6.81 27.82 32.07
CA GLY A 31 -8.03 27.01 32.27
C GLY A 31 -7.83 25.73 33.07
N ASN A 32 -8.12 25.80 34.37
CA ASN A 32 -8.08 24.72 35.35
C ASN A 32 -9.25 23.74 35.15
N SER A 33 -9.02 22.46 34.82
CA SER A 33 -10.05 21.40 34.88
C SER A 33 -9.43 19.99 34.74
N SER A 34 -9.52 19.21 35.83
CA SER A 34 -9.18 17.78 36.04
C SER A 34 -7.85 17.24 35.51
N THR A 35 -6.94 16.89 36.44
CA THR A 35 -5.73 16.07 36.22
C THR A 35 -6.01 14.56 36.03
N ALA A 36 -7.26 14.12 36.09
CA ALA A 36 -7.64 12.71 35.99
C ALA A 36 -7.90 12.27 34.54
N CYS A 37 -7.68 10.99 34.24
CA CYS A 37 -8.03 10.42 32.93
C CYS A 37 -9.56 10.44 32.71
N PRO A 38 -10.08 11.08 31.65
CA PRO A 38 -11.51 11.10 31.37
C PRO A 38 -12.02 9.85 30.59
N LEU A 39 -11.21 8.80 30.46
CA LEU A 39 -11.62 7.51 29.88
C LEU A 39 -11.97 6.53 31.00
N ASP A 40 -13.07 5.81 30.83
CA ASP A 40 -13.34 4.63 31.64
C ASP A 40 -12.54 3.45 31.06
N LEU A 41 -11.53 3.00 31.78
CA LEU A 41 -10.62 1.91 31.39
C LEU A 41 -10.91 0.60 32.12
N GLY A 42 -11.98 0.53 32.92
CA GLY A 42 -12.33 -0.70 33.66
C GLY A 42 -12.64 -1.91 32.77
N TYR A 43 -12.96 -1.68 31.50
CA TYR A 43 -13.17 -2.74 30.52
C TYR A 43 -11.88 -3.47 30.14
N VAL A 44 -10.70 -2.86 30.29
CA VAL A 44 -9.43 -3.40 29.74
C VAL A 44 -9.13 -4.80 30.26
N ARG A 45 -9.42 -5.07 31.53
CA ARG A 45 -9.26 -6.39 32.17
C ARG A 45 -10.37 -7.39 31.90
N SER A 46 -11.58 -6.91 31.61
CA SER A 46 -12.79 -7.75 31.48
C SER A 46 -13.16 -8.05 30.04
N PHE A 47 -12.66 -7.25 29.08
CA PHE A 47 -12.93 -7.41 27.67
C PHE A 47 -12.17 -8.62 27.09
N PRO A 48 -12.79 -9.48 26.28
CA PRO A 48 -12.19 -10.74 25.82
C PRO A 48 -11.26 -10.53 24.62
N TRP A 49 -10.23 -9.70 24.74
CA TRP A 49 -9.25 -9.47 23.66
C TRP A 49 -8.08 -10.47 23.70
N ASP A 50 -7.43 -10.70 22.56
CA ASP A 50 -6.27 -11.58 22.42
C ASP A 50 -4.98 -10.89 22.93
N THR A 51 -4.48 -11.34 24.07
CA THR A 51 -3.27 -10.80 24.72
C THR A 51 -1.97 -11.41 24.19
N ALA A 52 -2.03 -12.48 23.38
CA ALA A 52 -0.85 -13.22 22.91
C ALA A 52 0.20 -12.35 22.23
N PRO A 53 -0.15 -11.31 21.43
CA PRO A 53 0.85 -10.44 20.80
C PRO A 53 1.71 -9.65 21.80
N CYS A 54 1.22 -9.43 23.03
CA CYS A 54 1.87 -8.62 24.06
C CYS A 54 2.52 -9.46 25.18
N MET A 55 2.42 -10.79 25.13
CA MET A 55 3.00 -11.66 26.15
C MET A 55 4.53 -11.73 26.04
N PRO A 56 5.28 -11.78 27.16
CA PRO A 56 6.73 -11.90 27.13
C PRO A 56 7.22 -13.28 26.63
N PRO A 57 8.30 -13.35 25.82
CA PRO A 57 8.97 -12.23 25.16
C PRO A 57 8.13 -11.67 24.02
N VAL A 58 8.03 -10.33 23.92
CA VAL A 58 7.28 -9.67 22.86
C VAL A 58 8.01 -9.91 21.52
N ALA A 59 7.52 -10.86 20.74
CA ALA A 59 8.14 -11.26 19.48
C ALA A 59 7.96 -10.22 18.35
N ASN A 60 6.88 -9.45 18.40
CA ASN A 60 6.55 -8.42 17.42
C ASN A 60 5.92 -7.20 18.13
N GLN A 61 6.75 -6.17 18.37
CA GLN A 61 6.34 -4.95 19.05
C GLN A 61 5.17 -4.25 18.34
N THR A 62 5.20 -4.22 17.00
CA THR A 62 4.18 -3.59 16.19
C THR A 62 2.82 -4.27 16.34
N ALA A 63 2.79 -5.60 16.36
CA ALA A 63 1.57 -6.37 16.59
C ALA A 63 0.98 -6.11 17.99
N CYS A 64 1.81 -6.05 19.04
CA CYS A 64 1.35 -5.70 20.38
C CYS A 64 0.74 -4.30 20.41
N CYS A 65 1.44 -3.31 19.88
CA CYS A 65 0.96 -1.94 19.95
C CYS A 65 -0.31 -1.69 19.12
N THR A 66 -0.47 -2.41 17.99
CA THR A 66 -1.72 -2.45 17.22
C THR A 66 -2.89 -2.90 18.10
N THR A 67 -2.71 -4.03 18.78
CA THR A 67 -3.71 -4.58 19.70
C THR A 67 -4.03 -3.59 20.81
N LEU A 68 -3.01 -2.99 21.44
CA LEU A 68 -3.22 -1.98 22.48
C LEU A 68 -3.94 -0.73 21.97
N LEU A 69 -3.67 -0.30 20.74
CA LEU A 69 -4.38 0.82 20.11
C LEU A 69 -5.86 0.48 19.89
N SER A 70 -6.18 -0.73 19.43
CA SER A 70 -7.55 -1.21 19.29
C SER A 70 -8.27 -1.32 20.63
N VAL A 71 -7.59 -1.82 21.68
CA VAL A 71 -8.13 -1.86 23.04
C VAL A 71 -8.43 -0.43 23.50
N LEU A 72 -7.47 0.48 23.48
CA LEU A 72 -7.66 1.88 23.87
C LEU A 72 -8.73 2.60 23.01
N GLY A 73 -8.84 2.21 21.74
CA GLY A 73 -9.87 2.66 20.81
C GLY A 73 -11.30 2.38 21.28
N VAL A 74 -11.54 1.29 22.03
CA VAL A 74 -12.84 1.00 22.66
C VAL A 74 -13.21 2.13 23.62
N GLY A 75 -12.29 2.51 24.51
CA GLY A 75 -12.50 3.60 25.46
C GLY A 75 -12.68 4.97 24.80
N LEU A 76 -11.89 5.27 23.77
CA LEU A 76 -12.00 6.51 23.00
C LEU A 76 -13.34 6.60 22.26
N ALA A 77 -13.80 5.51 21.64
CA ALA A 77 -15.09 5.45 20.97
C ALA A 77 -16.26 5.53 21.96
N ALA A 78 -16.12 4.92 23.15
CA ALA A 78 -17.13 5.02 24.21
C ALA A 78 -17.25 6.47 24.71
N ARG A 79 -16.12 7.17 24.87
CA ARG A 79 -16.12 8.60 25.19
C ARG A 79 -16.71 9.44 24.06
N LEU A 80 -16.41 9.13 22.80
CA LEU A 80 -17.01 9.82 21.66
C LEU A 80 -18.53 9.67 21.68
N ARG A 81 -19.05 8.48 21.97
CA ARG A 81 -20.49 8.23 22.14
C ARG A 81 -21.10 9.09 23.25
N ALA A 82 -20.42 9.20 24.38
CA ALA A 82 -20.91 9.92 25.55
C ALA A 82 -20.79 11.46 25.44
N THR A 83 -19.72 11.96 24.82
CA THR A 83 -19.34 13.38 24.87
C THR A 83 -19.31 14.07 23.51
N GLY A 84 -19.35 13.32 22.41
CA GLY A 84 -19.22 13.82 21.05
C GLY A 84 -17.81 14.28 20.66
N HIS A 85 -16.78 14.05 21.49
CA HIS A 85 -15.40 14.47 21.24
C HIS A 85 -14.48 13.28 20.93
N PHE A 86 -13.70 13.38 19.84
CA PHE A 86 -12.82 12.29 19.39
C PHE A 86 -11.54 12.15 20.22
N ARG A 87 -10.97 13.28 20.67
CA ARG A 87 -9.67 13.34 21.35
C ARG A 87 -9.78 13.90 22.76
N LEU A 88 -8.72 13.74 23.55
CA LEU A 88 -8.67 14.17 24.94
C LEU A 88 -8.45 15.69 25.05
N PRO A 89 -9.01 16.36 26.08
CA PRO A 89 -9.08 17.82 26.14
C PRO A 89 -7.71 18.51 26.33
N SER A 90 -6.70 17.81 26.85
CA SER A 90 -5.39 18.37 27.13
C SER A 90 -4.28 17.32 27.08
N ALA A 91 -3.02 17.77 26.93
CA ALA A 91 -1.85 16.90 27.04
C ALA A 91 -1.76 16.21 28.42
N ASN A 92 -2.18 16.89 29.49
CA ASN A 92 -2.21 16.32 30.84
C ASN A 92 -3.24 15.18 30.94
N ALA A 93 -4.43 15.35 30.35
CA ALA A 93 -5.43 14.29 30.28
C ALA A 93 -4.94 13.09 29.47
N SER A 94 -4.18 13.34 28.38
CA SER A 94 -3.53 12.30 27.58
C SER A 94 -2.50 11.50 28.39
N ALA A 95 -1.60 12.18 29.10
CA ALA A 95 -0.62 11.53 29.96
C ALA A 95 -1.28 10.74 31.10
N ALA A 96 -2.30 11.31 31.75
CA ALA A 96 -3.05 10.63 32.81
C ALA A 96 -3.74 9.35 32.32
N CYS A 97 -4.30 9.36 31.10
CA CYS A 97 -4.94 8.17 30.52
C CYS A 97 -3.94 7.10 30.09
N LEU A 98 -2.78 7.48 29.55
CA LEU A 98 -1.74 6.49 29.23
C LEU A 98 -1.21 5.83 30.50
N GLY A 99 -1.05 6.58 31.60
CA GLY A 99 -0.69 6.04 32.91
C GLY A 99 -1.74 5.04 33.43
N ALA A 100 -3.01 5.47 33.51
CA ALA A 100 -4.09 4.59 33.95
C ALA A 100 -4.28 3.34 33.07
N PHE A 101 -4.03 3.46 31.76
CA PHE A 101 -4.05 2.32 30.85
C PHE A 101 -2.91 1.34 31.13
N SER A 102 -1.71 1.85 31.41
CA SER A 102 -0.56 1.03 31.84
C SER A 102 -0.87 0.27 33.13
N ASP A 103 -1.51 0.92 34.10
CA ASP A 103 -1.87 0.31 35.39
C ASP A 103 -2.89 -0.83 35.20
N GLU A 104 -3.87 -0.66 34.32
CA GLU A 104 -4.87 -1.69 33.99
C GLU A 104 -4.23 -2.91 33.28
N LEU A 105 -3.26 -2.69 32.40
CA LEU A 105 -2.53 -3.78 31.71
C LEU A 105 -1.58 -4.54 32.65
N ALA A 106 -0.94 -3.85 33.59
CA ALA A 106 -0.04 -4.46 34.58
C ALA A 106 -0.80 -5.21 35.68
N SER A 107 -2.08 -4.88 35.89
CA SER A 107 -2.92 -5.51 36.91
C SER A 107 -3.38 -6.93 36.51
N PRO A 108 -3.61 -7.84 37.47
CA PRO A 108 -4.23 -9.13 37.20
C PRO A 108 -5.63 -8.99 36.58
N PRO A 109 -6.04 -9.87 35.64
CA PRO A 109 -5.37 -11.10 35.21
C PRO A 109 -4.32 -10.92 34.11
N LEU A 110 -4.17 -9.73 33.54
CA LEU A 110 -3.35 -9.48 32.35
C LEU A 110 -1.85 -9.56 32.64
N SER A 111 -1.40 -8.95 33.74
CA SER A 111 0.00 -8.97 34.21
C SER A 111 1.04 -8.68 33.12
N LEU A 112 0.73 -7.76 32.21
CA LEU A 112 1.60 -7.39 31.10
C LEU A 112 2.73 -6.45 31.57
N GLN A 113 3.80 -6.33 30.76
CA GLN A 113 4.94 -5.48 31.11
C GLN A 113 4.53 -3.98 31.12
N ASP A 114 4.96 -3.27 32.15
CA ASP A 114 4.77 -1.81 32.33
C ASP A 114 5.48 -0.96 31.25
N THR A 115 6.49 -1.52 30.60
CA THR A 115 7.22 -0.88 29.49
C THR A 115 6.45 -0.83 28.16
N LEU A 116 5.32 -1.55 28.02
CA LEU A 116 4.57 -1.63 26.77
C LEU A 116 3.95 -0.29 26.35
N VAL A 117 3.27 0.40 27.28
CA VAL A 117 2.60 1.67 26.96
C VAL A 117 3.61 2.76 26.57
N PRO A 118 4.73 2.96 27.28
CA PRO A 118 5.78 3.87 26.84
C PRO A 118 6.40 3.51 25.49
N ALA A 119 6.52 2.21 25.18
CA ALA A 119 7.04 1.75 23.88
C ALA A 119 6.07 2.01 22.72
N CYS A 120 4.77 1.93 22.97
CA CYS A 120 3.73 2.16 21.96
C CYS A 120 3.31 3.63 21.81
N TRP A 121 3.47 4.44 22.87
CA TRP A 121 3.16 5.87 22.88
C TRP A 121 4.34 6.68 23.47
N PRO A 122 5.42 6.90 22.71
CA PRO A 122 6.58 7.64 23.19
C PRO A 122 6.27 9.14 23.46
N VAL A 123 5.18 9.66 22.89
CA VAL A 123 4.72 11.03 23.10
C VAL A 123 3.45 11.03 23.95
N SER A 124 3.56 11.49 25.19
CA SER A 124 2.47 11.46 26.18
C SER A 124 1.27 12.34 25.82
N SER A 125 1.43 13.32 24.94
CA SER A 125 0.36 14.21 24.44
C SER A 125 -0.36 13.68 23.20
N GLN A 126 0.03 12.50 22.68
CA GLN A 126 -0.42 12.02 21.39
C GLN A 126 -1.95 11.88 21.31
N LEU A 127 -2.67 11.58 22.39
CA LEU A 127 -4.13 11.42 22.40
C LEU A 127 -4.92 12.74 22.58
N ALA A 128 -4.24 13.86 22.81
CA ALA A 128 -4.87 15.16 23.01
C ALA A 128 -5.41 15.74 21.70
N ILE A 129 -6.37 16.68 21.81
CA ILE A 129 -6.87 17.47 20.68
C ILE A 129 -5.69 18.16 19.99
N SER A 130 -5.60 17.99 18.67
CA SER A 130 -4.62 18.67 17.82
C SER A 130 -5.30 19.20 16.56
N PRO A 131 -5.14 20.50 16.22
CA PRO A 131 -5.67 21.07 14.99
C PRO A 131 -5.16 20.41 13.70
N SER A 132 -3.99 19.75 13.76
CA SER A 132 -3.37 19.08 12.61
C SER A 132 -3.74 17.60 12.48
N TYR A 133 -4.58 17.04 13.37
CA TYR A 133 -4.80 15.59 13.42
C TYR A 133 -5.55 15.07 12.18
N CYS A 134 -6.69 15.66 11.81
CA CYS A 134 -7.32 15.45 10.50
C CYS A 134 -8.35 16.55 10.23
N ALA A 135 -8.11 17.40 9.23
CA ALA A 135 -9.01 18.51 8.85
C ALA A 135 -9.47 19.41 10.03
N GLY A 136 -8.72 19.42 11.15
CA GLY A 136 -9.13 20.09 12.39
C GLY A 136 -10.39 19.51 13.07
N VAL A 137 -10.85 18.32 12.68
CA VAL A 137 -12.06 17.70 13.22
C VAL A 137 -11.81 17.21 14.65
N THR A 138 -12.56 17.78 15.59
CA THR A 138 -12.46 17.45 17.03
C THR A 138 -13.74 16.84 17.59
N THR A 139 -14.89 17.04 16.92
CA THR A 139 -16.21 16.58 17.38
C THR A 139 -16.97 15.81 16.31
N ALA A 140 -17.90 14.94 16.73
CA ALA A 140 -18.79 14.21 15.83
C ALA A 140 -19.64 15.13 14.94
N LYS A 141 -20.04 16.31 15.47
CA LYS A 141 -20.76 17.33 14.68
C LYS A 141 -19.90 17.91 13.56
N GLN A 142 -18.64 18.22 13.86
CA GLN A 142 -17.68 18.67 12.84
C GLN A 142 -17.41 17.57 11.81
N TYR A 143 -17.27 16.31 12.23
CA TYR A 143 -17.11 15.18 11.32
C TYR A 143 -18.26 15.10 10.31
N VAL A 144 -19.51 15.16 10.78
CA VAL A 144 -20.71 15.18 9.92
C VAL A 144 -20.69 16.35 8.95
N ALA A 145 -20.33 17.54 9.42
CA ALA A 145 -20.23 18.74 8.58
C ALA A 145 -19.12 18.63 7.52
N THR A 146 -17.96 18.09 7.87
CA THR A 146 -16.80 17.95 6.98
C THR A 146 -17.00 16.86 5.92
N VAL A 147 -17.64 15.74 6.26
CA VAL A 147 -18.00 14.71 5.27
C VAL A 147 -19.05 15.24 4.28
N GLY A 148 -19.96 16.10 4.76
CA GLY A 148 -20.80 16.99 3.93
C GLY A 148 -21.82 16.32 3.01
N ASN A 149 -21.86 14.99 2.95
CA ASN A 149 -22.72 14.22 2.04
C ASN A 149 -23.67 13.31 2.85
N ALA A 150 -24.97 13.63 2.77
CA ALA A 150 -26.02 12.89 3.45
C ALA A 150 -26.14 11.42 2.99
N ALA A 151 -25.79 11.11 1.72
CA ALA A 151 -25.81 9.75 1.21
C ALA A 151 -24.64 8.91 1.79
N VAL A 152 -23.44 9.50 1.91
CA VAL A 152 -22.27 8.80 2.47
C VAL A 152 -22.42 8.58 3.97
N LEU A 153 -22.86 9.61 4.71
CA LEU A 153 -23.18 9.47 6.13
C LEU A 153 -24.38 8.54 6.35
N GLY A 154 -25.37 8.57 5.47
CA GLY A 154 -26.50 7.65 5.47
C GLY A 154 -26.05 6.20 5.29
N SER A 155 -25.18 5.94 4.32
CA SER A 155 -24.59 4.62 4.06
C SER A 155 -23.73 4.13 5.23
N LEU A 156 -22.95 5.01 5.85
CA LEU A 156 -22.13 4.67 7.01
C LEU A 156 -23.01 4.30 8.21
N ASN A 157 -24.01 5.12 8.51
CA ASN A 157 -24.91 4.89 9.64
C ASN A 157 -25.82 3.67 9.42
N SER A 158 -26.26 3.40 8.19
CA SER A 158 -27.07 2.21 7.89
C SER A 158 -26.23 0.93 7.92
N SER A 159 -25.05 0.94 7.29
CA SER A 159 -24.19 -0.25 7.20
C SER A 159 -23.54 -0.61 8.53
N CYS A 160 -23.22 0.39 9.36
CA CYS A 160 -22.69 0.17 10.70
C CYS A 160 -23.77 0.10 11.79
N GLY A 161 -25.05 0.28 11.44
CA GLY A 161 -26.14 0.53 12.38
C GLY A 161 -26.55 -0.67 13.24
N SER A 162 -26.32 -1.90 12.76
CA SER A 162 -26.62 -3.15 13.47
C SER A 162 -25.43 -3.66 14.30
N ASP A 163 -25.61 -4.78 15.01
CA ASP A 163 -24.49 -5.48 15.63
C ASP A 163 -23.58 -6.09 14.55
N LEU A 164 -22.28 -5.77 14.62
CA LEU A 164 -21.29 -6.09 13.59
C LEU A 164 -20.63 -7.46 13.79
N ALA A 165 -21.28 -8.36 14.54
CA ALA A 165 -20.83 -9.73 14.71
C ALA A 165 -20.89 -10.54 13.39
N ASP A 166 -21.79 -10.17 12.47
CA ASP A 166 -21.88 -10.79 11.14
C ASP A 166 -20.81 -10.22 10.19
N LEU A 167 -20.04 -11.12 9.57
CA LEU A 167 -18.94 -10.77 8.65
C LEU A 167 -19.40 -9.96 7.42
N SER A 168 -20.61 -10.18 6.91
CA SER A 168 -21.15 -9.46 5.75
C SER A 168 -21.55 -8.03 6.10
N LEU A 169 -22.21 -7.84 7.25
CA LEU A 169 -22.55 -6.53 7.80
C LEU A 169 -21.28 -5.76 8.16
N CYS A 170 -20.30 -6.45 8.74
CA CYS A 170 -18.99 -5.87 9.03
C CYS A 170 -18.29 -5.37 7.76
N SER A 171 -18.28 -6.18 6.69
CA SER A 171 -17.66 -5.78 5.42
C SER A 171 -18.35 -4.55 4.78
N SER A 172 -19.67 -4.46 4.91
CA SER A 172 -20.45 -3.33 4.40
C SER A 172 -20.20 -2.06 5.21
N CYS A 173 -20.17 -2.16 6.54
CA CYS A 173 -19.78 -1.06 7.44
C CYS A 173 -18.37 -0.55 7.11
N LEU A 174 -17.42 -1.46 6.90
CA LEU A 174 -16.04 -1.11 6.58
C LEU A 174 -15.92 -0.40 5.22
N ALA A 175 -16.62 -0.88 4.19
CA ALA A 175 -16.64 -0.23 2.88
C ALA A 175 -17.19 1.21 2.97
N ALA A 176 -18.29 1.40 3.71
CA ALA A 176 -18.86 2.72 3.94
C ALA A 176 -17.92 3.63 4.77
N ALA A 177 -17.18 3.07 5.71
CA ALA A 177 -16.18 3.79 6.49
C ALA A 177 -14.99 4.27 5.63
N ILE A 178 -14.54 3.46 4.66
CA ILE A 178 -13.47 3.85 3.73
C ILE A 178 -13.91 5.03 2.85
N ASP A 179 -15.14 4.99 2.32
CA ASP A 179 -15.68 6.09 1.50
C ASP A 179 -15.82 7.40 2.32
N ALA A 180 -16.35 7.31 3.54
CA ALA A 180 -16.44 8.46 4.44
C ALA A 180 -15.06 9.03 4.82
N SER A 181 -14.07 8.16 5.03
CA SER A 181 -12.69 8.56 5.32
C SER A 181 -12.03 9.29 4.13
N GLY A 182 -12.24 8.82 2.90
CA GLY A 182 -11.73 9.46 1.69
C GLY A 182 -12.16 10.93 1.56
N ARG A 183 -13.39 11.25 1.95
CA ARG A 183 -13.89 12.64 1.98
C ARG A 183 -13.23 13.49 3.05
N LEU A 184 -12.96 12.91 4.22
CA LEU A 184 -12.27 13.58 5.31
C LEU A 184 -10.82 13.91 4.93
N VAL A 185 -10.15 13.00 4.20
CA VAL A 185 -8.82 13.22 3.63
C VAL A 185 -8.84 14.33 2.57
N ALA A 186 -9.87 14.36 1.71
CA ALA A 186 -10.01 15.40 0.69
C ALA A 186 -10.22 16.80 1.30
N ALA A 187 -10.86 16.88 2.48
CA ALA A 187 -11.07 18.11 3.23
C ALA A 187 -9.88 18.52 4.10
N ALA A 188 -8.88 17.66 4.28
CA ALA A 188 -7.73 17.93 5.12
C ALA A 188 -6.66 18.78 4.40
N ALA A 189 -5.92 19.59 5.16
CA ALA A 189 -4.81 20.38 4.60
C ALA A 189 -3.71 19.45 4.04
N LYS A 190 -3.03 19.90 2.96
CA LYS A 190 -1.87 19.20 2.39
C LYS A 190 -0.83 18.90 3.49
N GLY A 191 -0.43 17.64 3.63
CA GLY A 191 0.49 17.17 4.68
C GLY A 191 -0.18 16.51 5.90
N THR A 192 -1.51 16.47 5.96
CA THR A 192 -2.23 15.68 6.97
C THR A 192 -2.03 14.18 6.70
N ASN A 193 -1.67 13.40 7.73
CA ASN A 193 -1.55 11.94 7.60
C ASN A 193 -2.95 11.33 7.34
N PRO A 194 -3.20 10.69 6.17
CA PRO A 194 -4.50 10.12 5.84
C PRO A 194 -4.98 9.06 6.85
N GLN A 195 -4.05 8.40 7.55
CA GLN A 195 -4.37 7.41 8.58
C GLN A 195 -5.09 8.01 9.79
N ASN A 196 -4.79 9.27 10.15
CA ASN A 196 -5.49 9.94 11.24
C ASN A 196 -6.96 10.19 10.90
N CYS A 197 -7.25 10.50 9.64
CA CYS A 197 -8.61 10.67 9.15
C CYS A 197 -9.37 9.34 9.15
N PHE A 198 -8.70 8.25 8.78
CA PHE A 198 -9.25 6.91 8.89
C PHE A 198 -9.56 6.53 10.35
N TYR A 199 -8.66 6.83 11.30
CA TYR A 199 -8.89 6.54 12.71
C TYR A 199 -10.08 7.32 13.30
N LEU A 200 -10.28 8.58 12.89
CA LEU A 200 -11.50 9.32 13.26
C LEU A 200 -12.76 8.63 12.73
N THR A 201 -12.75 8.19 11.47
CA THR A 201 -13.89 7.46 10.89
C THR A 201 -14.15 6.13 11.60
N VAL A 202 -13.11 5.40 11.99
CA VAL A 202 -13.21 4.17 12.78
C VAL A 202 -13.86 4.43 14.15
N LEU A 203 -13.41 5.45 14.87
CA LEU A 203 -14.02 5.83 16.15
C LEU A 203 -15.48 6.26 15.97
N TYR A 204 -15.80 6.97 14.89
CA TYR A 204 -17.16 7.38 14.57
C TYR A 204 -18.05 6.16 14.27
N ALA A 205 -17.57 5.21 13.48
CA ALA A 205 -18.30 3.99 13.17
C ALA A 205 -18.59 3.16 14.43
N ALA A 206 -17.58 2.96 15.28
CA ALA A 206 -17.71 2.18 16.51
C ALA A 206 -18.53 2.88 17.61
N GLY A 207 -18.35 4.20 17.77
CA GLY A 207 -18.94 4.98 18.87
C GLY A 207 -20.29 5.61 18.53
N VAL A 208 -20.52 6.04 17.29
CA VAL A 208 -21.69 6.83 16.89
C VAL A 208 -22.60 6.06 15.95
N SER A 209 -22.06 5.43 14.90
CA SER A 209 -22.89 4.72 13.91
C SER A 209 -23.39 3.36 14.41
N SER A 210 -22.61 2.64 15.21
CA SER A 210 -23.02 1.35 15.78
C SER A 210 -24.00 1.49 16.94
N SER A 211 -25.18 0.87 16.80
CA SER A 211 -26.17 0.81 17.90
C SER A 211 -25.67 0.00 19.10
N ALA A 212 -25.00 -1.12 18.83
CA ALA A 212 -24.38 -2.01 19.83
C ALA A 212 -23.23 -1.32 20.58
N GLY A 213 -22.55 -0.37 19.93
CA GLY A 213 -21.49 0.43 20.51
C GLY A 213 -20.14 -0.26 20.62
N PRO A 214 -19.10 0.46 21.07
CA PRO A 214 -17.72 0.01 20.99
C PRO A 214 -17.37 -1.10 21.99
N THR A 215 -18.17 -1.29 23.04
CA THR A 215 -18.02 -2.38 24.01
C THR A 215 -18.69 -3.69 23.58
N SER A 216 -19.40 -3.70 22.43
CA SER A 216 -19.83 -4.97 21.81
C SER A 216 -18.62 -5.70 21.23
N PRO A 217 -18.44 -7.01 21.50
CA PRO A 217 -17.39 -7.80 20.85
C PRO A 217 -17.45 -7.75 19.32
N GLY A 218 -18.66 -7.75 18.73
CA GLY A 218 -18.84 -7.65 17.28
C GLY A 218 -18.33 -6.33 16.72
N THR A 219 -18.72 -5.21 17.33
CA THR A 219 -18.27 -3.86 16.94
C THR A 219 -16.78 -3.66 17.18
N ALA A 220 -16.23 -4.12 18.30
CA ALA A 220 -14.81 -4.00 18.59
C ALA A 220 -13.95 -4.83 17.61
N ASN A 221 -14.37 -6.05 17.30
CA ASN A 221 -13.67 -6.89 16.33
C ASN A 221 -13.76 -6.29 14.92
N CYS A 222 -14.95 -5.86 14.51
CA CYS A 222 -15.18 -5.33 13.18
C CYS A 222 -14.59 -3.93 12.96
N ALA A 223 -15.06 -2.94 13.71
CA ALA A 223 -14.75 -1.54 13.46
C ALA A 223 -13.38 -1.14 14.03
N LEU A 224 -13.00 -1.68 15.19
CA LEU A 224 -11.71 -1.37 15.85
C LEU A 224 -10.61 -2.38 15.54
N GLY A 225 -10.90 -3.46 14.81
CA GLY A 225 -9.93 -4.51 14.47
C GLY A 225 -9.42 -5.30 15.68
N LEU A 226 -10.16 -5.31 16.79
CA LEU A 226 -9.74 -5.95 18.03
C LEU A 226 -9.93 -7.46 17.97
N ALA A 227 -8.83 -8.21 17.88
CA ALA A 227 -8.88 -9.67 17.93
C ALA A 227 -9.41 -10.15 19.28
N LEU A 228 -10.38 -11.06 19.25
CA LEU A 228 -11.02 -11.62 20.43
C LEU A 228 -10.43 -12.97 20.80
N SER A 229 -10.35 -13.25 22.10
CA SER A 229 -9.97 -14.56 22.62
C SER A 229 -11.06 -15.59 22.30
N THR A 230 -10.71 -16.68 21.61
CA THR A 230 -11.65 -17.78 21.34
C THR A 230 -11.86 -18.64 22.60
N PRO A 231 -13.11 -18.96 22.99
CA PRO A 231 -13.34 -19.95 24.03
C PRO A 231 -12.92 -21.33 23.50
N SER A 232 -11.88 -21.91 24.09
CA SER A 232 -11.41 -23.26 23.76
C SER A 232 -12.50 -24.29 24.05
N SER A 233 -13.00 -24.95 23.01
CA SER A 233 -13.81 -26.16 23.13
C SER A 233 -13.00 -27.27 23.82
N SER A 234 -13.61 -27.82 24.86
CA SER A 234 -13.18 -28.94 25.69
C SER A 234 -12.44 -30.08 24.97
N SER A 235 -11.24 -30.40 25.47
CA SER A 235 -10.72 -31.78 25.49
C SER A 235 -10.43 -32.18 26.94
N SER A 236 -11.12 -33.22 27.39
CA SER A 236 -11.11 -33.82 28.74
C SER A 236 -9.73 -34.43 29.16
N PRO A 237 -9.55 -34.80 30.45
CA PRO A 237 -8.30 -34.61 31.20
C PRO A 237 -7.42 -35.86 31.34
N ALA A 238 -6.16 -35.68 31.70
CA ALA A 238 -5.29 -36.74 32.23
C ALA A 238 -4.56 -36.27 33.51
N SER A 239 -5.09 -36.79 34.63
CA SER A 239 -4.47 -37.21 35.90
C SER A 239 -3.23 -36.54 36.53
N SER A 240 -3.44 -36.25 37.83
CA SER A 240 -2.54 -36.43 38.99
C SER A 240 -1.32 -35.50 39.09
N SER A 241 -0.94 -34.94 40.23
CA SER A 241 -1.22 -35.26 41.64
C SER A 241 -0.98 -34.02 42.51
N ASN A 242 -1.77 -33.89 43.57
CA ASN A 242 -1.60 -32.88 44.61
C ASN A 242 -0.29 -33.07 45.38
N HIS A 243 0.36 -31.96 45.75
CA HIS A 243 0.97 -31.84 47.07
C HIS A 243 0.68 -30.45 47.62
N THR A 244 -0.11 -30.42 48.70
CA THR A 244 -0.28 -29.30 49.60
C THR A 244 0.94 -29.19 50.52
N ASN A 245 1.35 -27.97 50.89
CA ASN A 245 1.32 -27.50 52.30
C ASN A 245 2.03 -26.16 52.49
N MET A 246 1.21 -25.20 52.93
CA MET A 246 1.38 -24.22 54.01
C MET A 246 2.73 -24.07 54.76
N ALA A 247 3.07 -22.79 54.97
CA ALA A 247 3.51 -22.15 56.22
C ALA A 247 4.99 -21.68 56.38
N VAL A 248 5.11 -20.34 56.43
CA VAL A 248 5.78 -19.49 57.45
C VAL A 248 7.30 -19.63 57.72
N ALA A 249 7.99 -18.54 57.35
CA ALA A 249 9.11 -17.85 57.98
C ALA A 249 10.17 -18.62 58.80
N THR A 250 11.42 -18.56 58.33
CA THR A 250 12.57 -18.05 59.11
C THR A 250 13.60 -17.42 58.16
N ALA A 251 13.76 -16.10 58.24
CA ALA A 251 14.81 -15.35 57.55
C ALA A 251 15.97 -15.12 58.52
N ILE A 252 17.20 -15.17 58.00
CA ILE A 252 18.25 -14.13 58.12
C ILE A 252 19.69 -14.64 57.79
N PRO A 253 20.09 -15.94 57.85
CA PRO A 253 21.45 -16.31 57.42
C PRO A 253 21.60 -16.65 55.92
N VAL A 254 20.52 -16.97 55.21
CA VAL A 254 20.59 -17.46 53.81
C VAL A 254 20.77 -16.33 52.79
N ALA A 255 20.30 -15.12 53.11
CA ALA A 255 20.32 -13.98 52.19
C ALA A 255 21.74 -13.44 51.91
N SER A 256 22.66 -13.50 52.90
CA SER A 256 24.04 -13.04 52.71
C SER A 256 24.85 -14.00 51.84
N ALA A 257 24.66 -15.31 51.99
CA ALA A 257 25.30 -16.32 51.15
C ALA A 257 24.81 -16.28 49.69
N LEU A 258 23.51 -16.02 49.49
CA LEU A 258 22.93 -15.84 48.16
C LEU A 258 23.40 -14.54 47.48
N LEU A 259 23.57 -13.45 48.24
CA LEU A 259 24.07 -12.20 47.67
C LEU A 259 25.53 -12.33 47.20
N VAL A 260 26.38 -13.00 47.97
CA VAL A 260 27.78 -13.25 47.59
C VAL A 260 27.88 -14.18 46.38
N SER A 261 27.05 -15.22 46.30
CA SER A 261 27.03 -16.13 45.14
C SER A 261 26.52 -15.45 43.87
N VAL A 262 25.52 -14.56 43.98
CA VAL A 262 25.02 -13.75 42.86
C VAL A 262 26.08 -12.74 42.40
N ILE A 263 26.78 -12.07 43.31
CA ILE A 263 27.87 -11.15 42.93
C ILE A 263 29.02 -11.90 42.26
N ALA A 264 29.41 -13.07 42.78
CA ALA A 264 30.44 -13.91 42.15
C ALA A 264 30.00 -14.38 40.76
N ALA A 265 28.74 -14.80 40.59
CA ALA A 265 28.17 -15.18 39.31
C ALA A 265 28.13 -14.00 38.33
N LEU A 266 27.80 -12.79 38.78
CA LEU A 266 27.81 -11.57 37.96
C LEU A 266 29.24 -11.17 37.55
N LEU A 267 30.23 -11.34 38.42
CA LEU A 267 31.63 -11.07 38.09
C LEU A 267 32.19 -12.09 37.09
N VAL A 268 31.84 -13.37 37.23
CA VAL A 268 32.19 -14.41 36.25
C VAL A 268 31.46 -14.18 34.93
N TRP A 269 30.19 -13.78 34.97
CA TRP A 269 29.40 -13.45 33.78
C TRP A 269 29.99 -12.24 33.04
N ARG A 270 30.37 -11.16 33.76
CA ARG A 270 31.06 -10.00 33.16
C ARG A 270 32.40 -10.38 32.54
N ARG A 271 33.22 -11.18 33.22
CA ARG A 271 34.49 -11.68 32.67
C ARG A 271 34.28 -12.57 31.43
N ARG A 272 33.22 -13.39 31.41
CA ARG A 272 32.82 -14.16 30.22
C ARG A 272 32.31 -13.25 29.10
N GLN A 273 31.55 -12.21 29.43
CA GLN A 273 31.01 -11.27 28.45
C GLN A 273 32.11 -10.41 27.81
N ASP A 274 33.15 -10.04 28.56
CA ASP A 274 34.34 -9.34 28.03
C ASP A 274 35.25 -10.28 27.21
N SER A 275 35.35 -11.55 27.59
CA SER A 275 36.00 -12.60 26.79
C SER A 275 35.26 -12.88 25.47
N ILE A 276 33.93 -12.86 25.48
CA ILE A 276 33.08 -13.01 24.29
C ILE A 276 33.14 -11.74 23.42
N ARG A 277 33.17 -10.54 23.99
CA ARG A 277 33.35 -9.26 23.25
C ARG A 277 34.71 -9.15 22.59
N SER A 278 35.78 -9.62 23.24
CA SER A 278 37.13 -9.63 22.65
C SER A 278 37.28 -10.70 21.56
N LYS A 279 36.64 -11.87 21.69
CA LYS A 279 36.51 -12.84 20.60
C LYS A 279 35.66 -12.32 19.44
N SER A 280 34.56 -11.61 19.72
CA SER A 280 33.69 -10.99 18.71
C SER A 280 34.42 -9.94 17.87
N ARG A 281 35.25 -9.08 18.49
CA ARG A 281 36.11 -8.11 17.77
C ARG A 281 37.17 -8.76 16.88
N ARG A 282 37.69 -9.94 17.23
CA ARG A 282 38.63 -10.69 16.37
C ARG A 282 37.90 -11.44 15.24
N LEU A 283 36.70 -11.99 15.50
CA LEU A 283 35.87 -12.62 14.47
C LEU A 283 35.25 -11.63 13.46
N SER A 284 35.10 -10.35 13.80
CA SER A 284 34.64 -9.32 12.85
C SER A 284 35.66 -8.97 11.76
N GLY A 285 36.95 -9.30 11.95
CA GLY A 285 37.97 -9.14 10.91
C GLY A 285 37.90 -10.22 9.82
N GLU A 286 37.44 -11.43 10.18
CA GLU A 286 37.42 -12.61 9.29
C GLU A 286 36.02 -12.93 8.72
N ARG A 287 34.95 -12.33 9.24
CA ARG A 287 33.57 -12.48 8.73
C ARG A 287 33.25 -11.65 7.47
N ARG A 288 34.24 -11.11 6.77
CA ARG A 288 34.07 -10.44 5.45
C ARG A 288 33.72 -11.38 4.28
N LEU A 289 33.43 -12.67 4.52
CA LEU A 289 33.27 -13.67 3.46
C LEU A 289 31.99 -14.53 3.52
N SER A 290 30.93 -14.09 4.20
CA SER A 290 29.65 -14.84 4.19
C SER A 290 28.42 -13.94 4.34
N ARG A 291 28.16 -13.12 3.33
CA ARG A 291 26.83 -12.55 3.06
C ARG A 291 26.53 -12.82 1.58
N PRO A 292 25.28 -13.07 1.16
CA PRO A 292 24.99 -13.48 -0.21
C PRO A 292 25.54 -12.41 -1.15
N ARG A 293 26.64 -12.72 -1.84
CA ARG A 293 26.96 -11.97 -3.05
C ARG A 293 25.77 -12.25 -3.96
N PRO A 294 25.10 -11.23 -4.51
CA PRO A 294 24.18 -11.50 -5.59
C PRO A 294 25.01 -12.28 -6.64
N ASN A 295 24.57 -13.48 -7.03
CA ASN A 295 25.20 -14.33 -8.05
C ASN A 295 25.12 -13.69 -9.45
N VAL A 296 25.35 -12.39 -9.52
CA VAL A 296 24.69 -11.50 -10.46
C VAL A 296 25.75 -10.78 -11.27
N GLY A 297 25.60 -10.77 -12.60
CA GLY A 297 26.48 -10.05 -13.53
C GLY A 297 26.44 -8.51 -13.41
N SER A 298 26.01 -7.95 -12.29
CA SER A 298 25.87 -6.52 -12.01
C SER A 298 26.98 -6.01 -11.09
N VAL A 299 27.51 -4.82 -11.37
CA VAL A 299 28.62 -4.23 -10.61
C VAL A 299 28.16 -3.79 -9.22
N LEU A 300 28.96 -4.06 -8.18
CA LEU A 300 28.73 -3.51 -6.84
C LEU A 300 29.49 -2.19 -6.72
N PHE A 301 28.74 -1.09 -6.61
CA PHE A 301 29.29 0.24 -6.39
C PHE A 301 29.42 0.53 -4.89
N SER A 302 30.39 1.37 -4.54
CA SER A 302 30.51 1.95 -3.20
C SER A 302 29.69 3.24 -3.09
N LEU A 303 29.26 3.57 -1.86
CA LEU A 303 28.54 4.83 -1.61
C LEU A 303 29.40 6.05 -1.98
N GLY A 304 30.72 5.98 -1.77
CA GLY A 304 31.65 7.04 -2.15
C GLY A 304 31.70 7.30 -3.66
N GLU A 305 31.66 6.24 -4.48
CA GLU A 305 31.59 6.37 -5.94
C GLU A 305 30.27 7.01 -6.38
N LEU A 306 29.13 6.57 -5.82
CA LEU A 306 27.82 7.13 -6.15
C LEU A 306 27.67 8.58 -5.69
N ALA A 307 28.18 8.89 -4.49
CA ALA A 307 28.21 10.25 -3.98
C ALA A 307 29.07 11.15 -4.87
N LYS A 308 30.26 10.70 -5.28
CA LYS A 308 31.10 11.45 -6.24
C LYS A 308 30.37 11.67 -7.57
N ALA A 309 29.80 10.62 -8.14
CA ALA A 309 29.12 10.66 -9.43
C ALA A 309 27.90 11.60 -9.45
N THR A 310 27.18 11.70 -8.33
CA THR A 310 25.98 12.53 -8.17
C THR A 310 26.25 13.89 -7.55
N CYS A 311 27.52 14.25 -7.32
CA CYS A 311 27.95 15.44 -6.60
C CYS A 311 27.33 15.57 -5.19
N GLY A 312 27.36 14.49 -4.43
CA GLY A 312 26.80 14.39 -3.09
C GLY A 312 25.27 14.34 -3.09
N PHE A 313 24.66 13.68 -4.08
CA PHE A 313 23.20 13.61 -4.25
C PHE A 313 22.54 15.00 -4.29
N ALA A 314 23.20 15.95 -4.97
CA ALA A 314 22.75 17.35 -5.03
C ALA A 314 21.39 17.49 -5.72
N GLU A 315 20.57 18.44 -5.24
CA GLU A 315 19.22 18.70 -5.77
C GLU A 315 19.21 19.03 -7.28
N ARG A 316 20.24 19.71 -7.78
CA ARG A 316 20.39 19.99 -9.23
C ARG A 316 20.49 18.73 -10.11
N ASN A 317 20.86 17.59 -9.52
CA ASN A 317 20.97 16.31 -10.19
C ASN A 317 19.72 15.44 -9.95
N LEU A 318 18.73 15.91 -9.21
CA LEU A 318 17.46 15.21 -9.01
C LEU A 318 16.69 15.17 -10.34
N ILE A 319 16.36 13.97 -10.82
CA ILE A 319 15.61 13.77 -12.06
C ILE A 319 14.22 13.19 -11.85
N GLY A 320 13.94 12.64 -10.66
CA GLY A 320 12.61 12.15 -10.32
C GLY A 320 12.47 11.76 -8.86
N ARG A 321 11.27 11.90 -8.32
CA ARG A 321 10.90 11.48 -6.96
C ARG A 321 9.53 10.82 -7.00
N GLY A 322 9.41 9.61 -6.48
CA GLY A 322 8.17 8.85 -6.48
C GLY A 322 8.08 7.84 -5.32
N GLY A 323 7.04 7.01 -5.33
CA GLY A 323 6.82 5.98 -4.30
C GLY A 323 7.92 4.92 -4.21
N PHE A 324 8.70 4.75 -5.28
CA PHE A 324 9.77 3.76 -5.40
C PHE A 324 11.16 4.32 -5.07
N GLY A 325 11.27 5.60 -4.73
CA GLY A 325 12.55 6.21 -4.39
C GLY A 325 12.80 7.60 -4.98
N VAL A 326 14.05 8.04 -4.82
CA VAL A 326 14.58 9.30 -5.36
C VAL A 326 15.64 8.98 -6.39
N VAL A 327 15.54 9.54 -7.60
CA VAL A 327 16.44 9.25 -8.71
C VAL A 327 17.30 10.46 -9.02
N TYR A 328 18.62 10.24 -9.04
CA TYR A 328 19.62 11.26 -9.36
C TYR A 328 20.34 10.93 -10.66
N ARG A 329 20.64 11.95 -11.46
CA ARG A 329 21.60 11.85 -12.56
C ARG A 329 23.02 11.85 -11.99
N GLY A 330 23.83 10.90 -12.43
CA GLY A 330 25.24 10.81 -12.08
C GLY A 330 26.14 10.68 -13.31
N VAL A 331 27.42 10.98 -13.14
CA VAL A 331 28.46 10.70 -14.13
C VAL A 331 29.54 9.87 -13.43
N LEU A 332 29.71 8.61 -13.83
CA LEU A 332 30.73 7.72 -13.28
C LEU A 332 32.14 8.13 -13.77
N ASP A 333 33.19 7.58 -13.13
CA ASP A 333 34.59 7.90 -13.44
C ASP A 333 35.01 7.52 -14.87
N ASP A 334 34.33 6.55 -15.48
CA ASP A 334 34.51 6.16 -16.88
C ASP A 334 33.82 7.12 -17.88
N GLY A 335 33.17 8.18 -17.37
CA GLY A 335 32.42 9.16 -18.15
C GLY A 335 30.98 8.73 -18.49
N SER A 336 30.56 7.53 -18.09
CA SER A 336 29.20 7.07 -18.35
C SER A 336 28.17 7.83 -17.52
N VAL A 337 27.08 8.24 -18.17
CA VAL A 337 25.97 8.93 -17.50
C VAL A 337 24.97 7.89 -16.99
N VAL A 338 24.65 7.95 -15.70
CA VAL A 338 23.81 6.97 -15.01
C VAL A 338 22.64 7.62 -14.29
N ALA A 339 21.60 6.84 -14.04
CA ALA A 339 20.52 7.16 -13.12
C ALA A 339 20.70 6.35 -11.84
N VAL A 340 20.85 7.03 -10.70
CA VAL A 340 21.04 6.44 -9.38
C VAL A 340 19.74 6.56 -8.60
N LYS A 341 18.99 5.45 -8.47
CA LYS A 341 17.75 5.34 -7.69
C LYS A 341 18.11 5.00 -6.25
N LYS A 342 17.97 5.97 -5.32
CA LYS A 342 18.01 5.75 -3.86
C LYS A 342 16.66 5.20 -3.43
N MET A 343 16.64 4.00 -2.85
CA MET A 343 15.43 3.41 -2.29
C MET A 343 15.05 4.18 -1.01
N LEU A 344 13.77 4.53 -0.86
CA LEU A 344 13.25 5.15 0.37
C LEU A 344 12.87 4.04 1.35
N ASP A 345 13.35 4.14 2.60
CA ASP A 345 13.10 3.21 3.71
C ASP A 345 13.26 1.72 3.36
N PRO A 346 14.50 1.20 3.21
CA PRO A 346 14.76 -0.23 3.00
C PRO A 346 14.24 -1.13 4.13
N ASP A 347 14.00 -0.57 5.32
CA ASP A 347 13.42 -1.26 6.48
C ASP A 347 11.87 -1.26 6.48
N MET A 348 11.21 -0.64 5.49
CA MET A 348 9.75 -0.72 5.28
C MET A 348 9.36 -2.08 4.67
N GLU A 349 8.21 -2.62 5.07
CA GLU A 349 7.70 -3.91 4.57
C GLU A 349 7.54 -3.90 3.04
N GLY A 350 8.44 -4.61 2.33
CA GLY A 350 8.48 -4.70 0.88
C GLY A 350 9.65 -3.97 0.20
N GLY A 351 10.36 -3.05 0.87
CA GLY A 351 11.50 -2.32 0.30
C GLY A 351 12.70 -3.22 0.01
N ASP A 352 13.02 -4.13 0.94
CA ASP A 352 14.01 -5.19 0.74
C ASP A 352 13.59 -6.18 -0.37
N GLU A 353 12.30 -6.49 -0.50
CA GLU A 353 11.81 -7.34 -1.60
C GLU A 353 11.88 -6.65 -2.96
N GLU A 354 11.53 -5.36 -3.04
CA GLU A 354 11.59 -4.57 -4.27
C GLU A 354 13.02 -4.48 -4.80
N PHE A 355 13.96 -4.12 -3.92
CA PHE A 355 15.37 -4.08 -4.24
C PHE A 355 15.91 -5.46 -4.63
N THR A 356 15.57 -6.51 -3.87
CA THR A 356 15.99 -7.88 -4.18
C THR A 356 15.42 -8.35 -5.52
N ASN A 357 14.15 -8.07 -5.80
CA ASN A 357 13.53 -8.39 -7.10
C ASN A 357 14.25 -7.67 -8.24
N GLU A 358 14.53 -6.37 -8.12
CA GLU A 358 15.29 -5.67 -9.17
C GLU A 358 16.68 -6.29 -9.35
N VAL A 359 17.46 -6.41 -8.27
CA VAL A 359 18.83 -6.96 -8.37
C VAL A 359 18.85 -8.40 -8.87
N GLU A 360 17.88 -9.25 -8.52
CA GLU A 360 17.88 -10.64 -8.98
C GLU A 360 17.29 -10.83 -10.38
N ILE A 361 16.26 -10.06 -10.75
CA ILE A 361 15.53 -10.22 -12.00
C ILE A 361 16.23 -9.44 -13.11
N ILE A 362 16.29 -8.10 -13.02
CA ILE A 362 16.71 -7.26 -14.16
C ILE A 362 18.20 -7.42 -14.49
N SER A 363 19.02 -7.83 -13.52
CA SER A 363 20.45 -8.04 -13.73
C SER A 363 20.84 -9.16 -14.69
N HIS A 364 19.94 -10.12 -14.91
CA HIS A 364 20.13 -11.22 -15.85
C HIS A 364 19.46 -10.95 -17.20
N LEU A 365 18.77 -9.82 -17.34
CA LEU A 365 18.04 -9.47 -18.55
C LEU A 365 18.85 -8.51 -19.40
N ARG A 366 18.96 -8.85 -20.69
CA ARG A 366 19.61 -7.98 -21.68
C ARG A 366 18.74 -7.91 -22.91
N HIS A 367 18.06 -6.79 -23.07
CA HIS A 367 17.21 -6.55 -24.22
C HIS A 367 17.15 -5.06 -24.56
N ARG A 368 17.10 -4.73 -25.85
CA ARG A 368 17.17 -3.34 -26.35
C ARG A 368 16.02 -2.44 -25.85
N ASN A 369 14.90 -3.07 -25.49
CA ASN A 369 13.67 -2.42 -25.02
C ASN A 369 13.45 -2.55 -23.50
N LEU A 370 14.47 -2.93 -22.73
CA LEU A 370 14.45 -2.89 -21.26
C LEU A 370 15.56 -1.93 -20.79
N VAL A 371 15.34 -1.20 -19.69
CA VAL A 371 16.37 -0.32 -19.14
C VAL A 371 17.48 -1.15 -18.48
N PRO A 372 18.74 -1.03 -18.92
CA PRO A 372 19.83 -1.82 -18.37
C PRO A 372 20.17 -1.43 -16.92
N LEU A 373 20.13 -2.41 -16.02
CA LEU A 373 20.72 -2.29 -14.67
C LEU A 373 22.23 -2.49 -14.78
N ARG A 374 23.02 -1.49 -14.38
CA ARG A 374 24.48 -1.60 -14.30
C ARG A 374 24.94 -2.25 -13.01
N GLY A 375 24.26 -1.97 -11.91
CA GLY A 375 24.74 -2.36 -10.60
C GLY A 375 23.87 -1.87 -9.45
N CYS A 376 24.34 -2.17 -8.25
CA CYS A 376 23.72 -1.70 -7.02
C CYS A 376 24.77 -1.28 -5.99
N CYS A 377 24.34 -0.60 -4.94
CA CYS A 377 25.14 -0.29 -3.76
C CYS A 377 24.30 -0.58 -2.52
N ILE A 378 24.91 -1.22 -1.52
CA ILE A 378 24.31 -1.49 -0.22
C ILE A 378 25.30 -0.98 0.83
N SER A 379 24.89 0.01 1.61
CA SER A 379 25.70 0.61 2.67
C SER A 379 24.99 0.46 4.01
N ASP A 380 25.71 -0.02 5.02
CA ASP A 380 25.22 -0.14 6.41
C ASP A 380 25.94 0.88 7.34
N ASP A 381 26.67 1.85 6.77
CA ASP A 381 27.73 2.59 7.46
C ASP A 381 27.32 3.94 8.10
N ASP A 382 26.10 4.44 7.89
CA ASP A 382 25.64 5.71 8.48
C ASP A 382 24.82 5.47 9.76
N ALA A 383 25.42 5.84 10.91
CA ALA A 383 24.79 5.70 12.23
C ALA A 383 23.49 6.51 12.39
N ASP A 384 23.29 7.53 11.53
CA ASP A 384 22.12 8.42 11.54
C ASP A 384 21.10 8.11 10.42
N GLU A 385 21.49 7.46 9.32
CA GLU A 385 20.60 7.17 8.16
C GLU A 385 20.25 5.67 7.98
N GLY A 386 20.83 4.77 8.77
CA GLY A 386 20.53 3.33 8.70
C GLY A 386 21.02 2.66 7.41
N LYS A 387 20.42 1.52 7.06
CA LYS A 387 20.73 0.79 5.82
C LYS A 387 20.36 1.66 4.62
N GLN A 388 21.24 1.80 3.64
CA GLN A 388 20.98 2.53 2.40
C GLN A 388 21.18 1.62 1.19
N MET A 389 20.19 1.60 0.30
CA MET A 389 20.21 0.78 -0.92
C MET A 389 20.04 1.66 -2.16
N PHE A 390 20.90 1.43 -3.15
CA PHE A 390 20.87 2.17 -4.41
C PHE A 390 20.94 1.23 -5.61
N LEU A 391 20.23 1.59 -6.67
CA LEU A 391 20.25 0.92 -7.96
C LEU A 391 20.80 1.88 -9.01
N VAL A 392 21.68 1.37 -9.88
CA VAL A 392 22.38 2.16 -10.88
C VAL A 392 21.96 1.68 -12.26
N TYR A 393 21.28 2.55 -13.00
CA TYR A 393 20.76 2.31 -14.33
C TYR A 393 21.48 3.17 -15.38
N ASP A 394 21.40 2.75 -16.65
CA ASP A 394 21.70 3.66 -17.76
C ASP A 394 20.76 4.89 -17.73
N TYR A 395 21.32 6.09 -17.89
CA TYR A 395 20.53 7.30 -17.93
C TYR A 395 19.73 7.41 -19.24
N MET A 396 18.43 7.63 -19.13
CA MET A 396 17.51 7.86 -20.25
C MET A 396 17.24 9.36 -20.43
N PRO A 397 17.88 10.04 -21.40
CA PRO A 397 17.91 11.50 -21.45
C PRO A 397 16.59 12.15 -21.86
N ASN A 398 15.71 11.41 -22.54
CA ASN A 398 14.42 11.94 -22.98
C ASN A 398 13.31 11.72 -21.93
N GLY A 399 13.63 11.15 -20.76
CA GLY A 399 12.69 10.98 -19.65
C GLY A 399 11.58 9.96 -19.93
N SER A 400 10.47 10.08 -19.21
CA SER A 400 9.33 9.16 -19.28
C SER A 400 8.31 9.56 -20.35
N LEU A 401 7.60 8.57 -20.88
CA LEU A 401 6.65 8.73 -21.99
C LEU A 401 5.47 9.64 -21.64
N ASP A 402 5.00 9.63 -20.39
CA ASP A 402 3.86 10.42 -19.92
C ASP A 402 4.00 11.92 -20.20
N HIS A 403 5.23 12.44 -20.17
CA HIS A 403 5.56 13.83 -20.46
C HIS A 403 5.23 14.25 -21.90
N TYR A 404 5.17 13.30 -22.83
CA TYR A 404 4.92 13.55 -24.26
C TYR A 404 3.48 13.25 -24.70
N ILE A 405 2.71 12.48 -23.91
CA ILE A 405 1.37 12.02 -24.32
C ILE A 405 0.23 12.74 -23.59
N PHE A 406 0.41 13.18 -22.33
CA PHE A 406 -0.66 13.82 -21.56
C PHE A 406 -0.62 15.35 -21.62
N LYS A 407 -1.80 15.98 -21.67
CA LYS A 407 -1.97 17.45 -21.78
C LYS A 407 -1.94 18.22 -20.45
N ASP A 408 -2.06 17.55 -19.29
CA ASP A 408 -2.26 18.25 -17.98
C ASP A 408 -1.16 18.05 -16.91
N GLY A 409 0.03 17.55 -17.24
CA GLY A 409 1.20 17.60 -16.37
C GLY A 409 1.65 19.04 -16.11
N GLY A 410 1.18 19.61 -15.00
CA GLY A 410 1.64 20.86 -14.44
C GLY A 410 3.04 20.71 -13.84
N ASP A 411 4.03 21.19 -14.57
CA ASP A 411 5.17 21.84 -13.94
C ASP A 411 5.64 22.95 -14.89
N GLY A 412 6.04 24.09 -14.35
CA GLY A 412 6.28 25.35 -15.08
C GLY A 412 7.44 25.35 -16.09
N GLY A 413 7.85 24.19 -16.59
CA GLY A 413 8.91 23.99 -17.57
C GLY A 413 8.41 23.98 -19.03
N ARG A 414 9.35 24.18 -19.96
CA ARG A 414 9.12 24.06 -21.40
C ARG A 414 8.82 22.60 -21.76
N ARG A 415 7.55 22.29 -21.95
CA ARG A 415 7.08 20.95 -22.30
C ARG A 415 7.65 20.48 -23.65
N PRO A 416 8.05 19.21 -23.77
CA PRO A 416 8.43 18.67 -25.07
C PRO A 416 7.21 18.66 -26.02
N PRO A 417 7.44 18.76 -27.33
CA PRO A 417 6.36 18.62 -28.30
C PRO A 417 5.73 17.22 -28.21
N PRO A 418 4.40 17.08 -28.43
CA PRO A 418 3.76 15.77 -28.46
C PRO A 418 4.37 14.85 -29.51
N LEU A 419 4.45 13.54 -29.20
CA LEU A 419 5.00 12.55 -30.13
C LEU A 419 4.20 12.49 -31.44
N SER A 420 4.93 12.38 -32.56
CA SER A 420 4.35 12.09 -33.88
C SER A 420 3.77 10.67 -33.93
N TRP A 421 2.97 10.39 -34.96
CA TRP A 421 2.44 9.05 -35.20
C TRP A 421 3.55 7.99 -35.28
N ALA A 422 4.58 8.23 -36.09
CA ALA A 422 5.70 7.31 -36.25
C ALA A 422 6.41 7.01 -34.92
N GLN A 423 6.57 8.02 -34.06
CA GLN A 423 7.15 7.86 -32.72
C GLN A 423 6.23 7.04 -31.81
N ARG A 424 4.92 7.33 -31.77
CA ARG A 424 3.93 6.57 -30.99
C ARG A 424 3.88 5.10 -31.41
N ARG A 425 3.85 4.83 -32.72
CA ARG A 425 3.98 3.48 -33.27
C ARG A 425 5.26 2.81 -32.80
N GLY A 426 6.39 3.51 -32.90
CA GLY A 426 7.70 3.00 -32.46
C GLY A 426 7.72 2.62 -30.99
N VAL A 427 7.15 3.45 -30.13
CA VAL A 427 7.04 3.23 -28.67
C VAL A 427 6.19 1.99 -28.37
N VAL A 428 5.00 1.87 -28.97
CA VAL A 428 4.11 0.72 -28.73
C VAL A 428 4.78 -0.60 -29.13
N LEU A 429 5.42 -0.64 -30.30
CA LEU A 429 6.13 -1.82 -30.78
C LEU A 429 7.34 -2.17 -29.89
N ASP A 430 8.05 -1.17 -29.39
CA ASP A 430 9.18 -1.37 -28.48
C ASP A 430 8.77 -1.98 -27.15
N VAL A 431 7.69 -1.47 -26.55
CA VAL A 431 7.15 -2.03 -25.31
C VAL A 431 6.65 -3.45 -25.54
N ALA A 432 5.97 -3.71 -26.67
CA ALA A 432 5.49 -5.04 -27.02
C ALA A 432 6.63 -6.06 -27.13
N ARG A 433 7.73 -5.70 -27.80
CA ARG A 433 8.94 -6.54 -27.90
C ARG A 433 9.62 -6.76 -26.55
N GLY A 434 9.64 -5.73 -25.70
CA GLY A 434 10.14 -5.86 -24.32
C GLY A 434 9.36 -6.89 -23.51
N LEU A 435 8.02 -6.82 -23.55
CA LEU A 435 7.14 -7.76 -22.87
C LEU A 435 7.17 -9.17 -23.46
N GLU A 436 7.23 -9.30 -24.79
CA GLU A 436 7.44 -10.58 -25.47
C GLU A 436 8.72 -11.26 -24.97
N TYR A 437 9.82 -10.53 -24.90
CA TYR A 437 11.09 -11.05 -24.37
C TYR A 437 10.96 -11.51 -22.91
N LEU A 438 10.27 -10.74 -22.05
CA LEU A 438 10.06 -11.11 -20.65
C LEU A 438 9.20 -12.37 -20.49
N HIS A 439 8.14 -12.50 -21.30
CA HIS A 439 7.20 -13.61 -21.18
C HIS A 439 7.71 -14.89 -21.84
N HIS A 440 8.36 -14.78 -23.00
CA HIS A 440 8.67 -15.92 -23.88
C HIS A 440 10.17 -16.04 -24.19
N GLY A 441 10.94 -14.95 -24.13
CA GLY A 441 12.37 -14.91 -24.43
C GLY A 441 13.27 -15.37 -23.28
N VAL A 442 12.74 -15.48 -22.06
CA VAL A 442 13.47 -15.92 -20.86
C VAL A 442 12.70 -17.03 -20.13
N LYS A 443 13.45 -17.94 -19.48
CA LYS A 443 12.88 -19.08 -18.73
C LYS A 443 13.45 -19.13 -17.31
N PRO A 444 12.61 -19.18 -16.26
CA PRO A 444 11.15 -19.03 -16.32
C PRO A 444 10.74 -17.63 -16.79
N GLY A 445 9.55 -17.50 -17.42
CA GLY A 445 9.02 -16.22 -17.87
C GLY A 445 8.86 -15.22 -16.72
N ILE A 446 8.88 -13.93 -17.01
CA ILE A 446 8.87 -12.86 -16.01
C ILE A 446 7.66 -11.96 -16.24
N TYR A 447 6.87 -11.72 -15.21
CA TYR A 447 5.73 -10.81 -15.25
C TYR A 447 6.11 -9.48 -14.59
N HIS A 448 5.92 -8.37 -15.29
CA HIS A 448 6.36 -7.04 -14.88
C HIS A 448 5.46 -6.42 -13.80
N ARG A 449 4.13 -6.55 -13.96
CA ARG A 449 3.06 -6.06 -13.05
C ARG A 449 2.83 -4.55 -12.95
N ASP A 450 3.75 -3.73 -13.44
CA ASP A 450 3.58 -2.26 -13.39
C ASP A 450 3.88 -1.56 -14.73
N ILE A 451 3.28 -2.07 -15.81
CA ILE A 451 3.35 -1.41 -17.13
C ILE A 451 2.42 -0.20 -17.16
N LYS A 452 3.02 0.98 -17.33
CA LYS A 452 2.35 2.29 -17.40
C LYS A 452 3.26 3.33 -18.04
N ALA A 453 2.70 4.44 -18.51
CA ALA A 453 3.46 5.46 -19.24
C ALA A 453 4.65 6.05 -18.45
N THR A 454 4.56 6.18 -17.13
CA THR A 454 5.67 6.69 -16.30
C THR A 454 6.87 5.74 -16.21
N ASN A 455 6.64 4.44 -16.46
CA ASN A 455 7.66 3.39 -16.40
C ASN A 455 8.20 3.04 -17.81
N ILE A 456 7.77 3.78 -18.84
CA ILE A 456 8.34 3.69 -20.18
C ILE A 456 9.28 4.88 -20.39
N LEU A 457 10.59 4.61 -20.41
CA LEU A 457 11.62 5.64 -20.60
C LEU A 457 12.08 5.70 -22.05
N LEU A 458 12.49 6.89 -22.48
CA LEU A 458 12.93 7.17 -23.85
C LEU A 458 14.45 7.39 -23.91
N GLY A 459 15.11 6.58 -24.74
CA GLY A 459 16.53 6.72 -25.06
C GLY A 459 16.82 7.94 -25.94
N THR A 460 18.10 8.21 -26.20
CA THR A 460 18.56 9.27 -27.13
C THR A 460 17.94 9.20 -28.52
N ASP A 461 17.63 7.98 -28.96
CA ASP A 461 17.02 7.62 -30.24
C ASP A 461 15.48 7.68 -30.23
N MET A 462 14.87 8.18 -29.14
CA MET A 462 13.42 8.16 -28.92
C MET A 462 12.82 6.74 -28.95
N ARG A 463 13.64 5.71 -28.69
CA ARG A 463 13.18 4.32 -28.57
C ARG A 463 12.79 4.03 -27.13
N ALA A 464 11.72 3.25 -26.97
CA ALA A 464 11.16 2.99 -25.66
C ALA A 464 11.85 1.83 -24.97
N ARG A 465 12.05 1.99 -23.66
CA ARG A 465 12.59 0.98 -22.75
C ARG A 465 11.70 0.87 -21.51
N VAL A 466 11.31 -0.36 -21.18
CA VAL A 466 10.55 -0.66 -19.97
C VAL A 466 11.48 -0.60 -18.76
N ALA A 467 11.08 0.13 -17.73
CA ALA A 467 11.81 0.34 -16.48
C ALA A 467 10.99 -0.16 -15.27
N ASP A 468 11.64 -0.17 -14.10
CA ASP A 468 11.01 -0.38 -12.78
C ASP A 468 10.50 -1.81 -12.54
N PHE A 469 11.44 -2.70 -12.26
CA PHE A 469 11.20 -4.15 -12.06
C PHE A 469 10.92 -4.53 -10.61
N GLY A 470 10.73 -3.55 -9.73
CA GLY A 470 10.55 -3.77 -8.29
C GLY A 470 9.41 -4.72 -7.92
N LEU A 471 8.33 -4.70 -8.71
CA LEU A 471 7.19 -5.58 -8.51
C LEU A 471 7.31 -6.91 -9.27
N ALA A 472 8.28 -7.05 -10.18
CA ALA A 472 8.34 -8.15 -11.12
C ALA A 472 8.42 -9.52 -10.41
N ARG A 473 7.84 -10.55 -11.04
CA ARG A 473 7.83 -11.92 -10.50
C ARG A 473 8.14 -12.93 -11.60
N ARG A 474 8.89 -13.98 -11.24
CA ARG A 474 9.13 -15.14 -12.11
C ARG A 474 7.89 -16.04 -12.12
N SER A 475 7.58 -16.59 -13.29
CA SER A 475 6.61 -17.66 -13.46
C SER A 475 7.08 -18.93 -12.74
N ARG A 476 6.12 -19.77 -12.33
CA ARG A 476 6.39 -21.07 -11.69
C ARG A 476 6.10 -22.18 -12.69
N GLU A 477 7.09 -23.03 -12.91
CA GLU A 477 6.99 -24.14 -13.84
C GLU A 477 5.82 -25.08 -13.45
N GLY A 478 4.94 -25.39 -14.39
CA GLY A 478 3.76 -26.24 -14.17
C GLY A 478 2.56 -25.57 -13.50
N GLN A 479 2.59 -24.26 -13.22
CA GLN A 479 1.44 -23.52 -12.69
C GLN A 479 0.81 -22.61 -13.76
N SER A 480 -0.52 -22.58 -13.84
CA SER A 480 -1.25 -21.71 -14.79
C SER A 480 -1.26 -20.23 -14.40
N HIS A 481 -1.04 -19.94 -13.12
CA HIS A 481 -0.99 -18.59 -12.56
C HIS A 481 -0.14 -18.56 -11.29
N VAL A 482 0.30 -17.36 -10.92
CA VAL A 482 0.97 -17.09 -9.65
C VAL A 482 -0.02 -16.37 -8.74
N THR A 483 -0.46 -17.01 -7.66
CA THR A 483 -1.26 -16.34 -6.63
C THR A 483 -0.35 -15.49 -5.76
N THR A 484 -0.55 -14.17 -5.78
CA THR A 484 0.29 -13.22 -5.04
C THR A 484 -0.51 -12.02 -4.54
N ARG A 485 0.03 -11.28 -3.56
CA ARG A 485 -0.54 -10.02 -3.11
C ARG A 485 -0.72 -9.09 -4.31
N VAL A 486 -1.90 -8.50 -4.43
CA VAL A 486 -2.19 -7.51 -5.47
C VAL A 486 -1.28 -6.30 -5.26
N ALA A 487 -0.48 -5.98 -6.26
CA ALA A 487 0.35 -4.78 -6.31
C ALA A 487 0.50 -4.34 -7.77
N GLY A 488 0.58 -3.02 -7.97
CA GLY A 488 0.60 -2.37 -9.28
C GLY A 488 -0.27 -1.12 -9.26
N THR A 489 -0.34 -0.42 -10.39
CA THR A 489 -1.04 0.87 -10.47
C THR A 489 -2.52 0.71 -10.81
N HIS A 490 -3.41 1.33 -10.01
CA HIS A 490 -4.84 1.38 -10.29
C HIS A 490 -5.12 1.93 -11.71
N GLY A 491 -6.09 1.33 -12.40
CA GLY A 491 -6.38 1.61 -13.81
C GLY A 491 -5.63 0.72 -14.80
N TYR A 492 -4.50 0.13 -14.40
CA TYR A 492 -3.70 -0.81 -15.22
C TYR A 492 -3.82 -2.26 -14.74
N LEU A 493 -4.35 -2.50 -13.54
CA LEU A 493 -4.55 -3.84 -13.00
C LEU A 493 -5.64 -4.58 -13.78
N SER A 494 -5.34 -5.82 -14.19
CA SER A 494 -6.33 -6.68 -14.83
C SER A 494 -7.41 -7.13 -13.83
N PRO A 495 -8.68 -7.31 -14.26
CA PRO A 495 -9.77 -7.63 -13.36
C PRO A 495 -9.55 -8.90 -12.52
N GLU A 496 -9.08 -9.98 -13.12
CA GLU A 496 -8.82 -11.25 -12.43
C GLU A 496 -7.68 -11.13 -11.41
N TYR A 497 -6.68 -10.29 -11.71
CA TYR A 497 -5.57 -10.05 -10.79
C TYR A 497 -6.03 -9.18 -9.61
N ALA A 498 -6.81 -8.13 -9.88
CA ALA A 498 -7.37 -7.26 -8.85
C ALA A 498 -8.37 -7.99 -7.93
N LEU A 499 -9.22 -8.86 -8.49
CA LEU A 499 -10.27 -9.57 -7.75
C LEU A 499 -9.75 -10.81 -7.02
N TYR A 500 -8.87 -11.59 -7.66
CA TYR A 500 -8.49 -12.93 -7.17
C TYR A 500 -6.99 -13.07 -6.87
N GLY A 501 -6.17 -12.05 -7.14
CA GLY A 501 -4.72 -12.14 -6.99
C GLY A 501 -4.05 -13.09 -7.98
N GLN A 502 -4.75 -13.48 -9.05
CA GLN A 502 -4.25 -14.41 -10.07
C GLN A 502 -3.38 -13.67 -11.08
N LEU A 503 -2.07 -13.80 -10.95
CA LEU A 503 -1.11 -13.17 -11.85
C LEU A 503 -0.72 -14.14 -12.98
N THR A 504 -0.82 -13.68 -14.23
CA THR A 504 -0.41 -14.40 -15.45
C THR A 504 0.30 -13.44 -16.40
N GLU A 505 0.88 -13.95 -17.49
CA GLU A 505 1.38 -13.10 -18.57
C GLU A 505 0.26 -12.21 -19.16
N LYS A 506 -0.99 -12.68 -19.14
CA LYS A 506 -2.17 -11.92 -19.61
C LYS A 506 -2.51 -10.72 -18.72
N SER A 507 -1.99 -10.66 -17.49
CA SER A 507 -2.12 -9.47 -16.63
C SER A 507 -1.28 -8.32 -17.19
N ASP A 508 -0.04 -8.58 -17.63
CA ASP A 508 0.79 -7.58 -18.31
C ASP A 508 0.23 -7.19 -19.68
N VAL A 509 -0.38 -8.15 -20.42
CA VAL A 509 -1.06 -7.87 -21.70
C VAL A 509 -2.20 -6.86 -21.49
N TYR A 510 -2.95 -6.98 -20.40
CA TYR A 510 -4.01 -6.01 -20.07
C TYR A 510 -3.43 -4.62 -19.83
N SER A 511 -2.41 -4.50 -18.99
CA SER A 511 -1.74 -3.22 -18.71
C SER A 511 -1.12 -2.61 -19.98
N PHE A 512 -0.59 -3.44 -20.87
CA PHE A 512 -0.13 -3.03 -22.20
C PHE A 512 -1.27 -2.48 -23.07
N GLY A 513 -2.44 -3.14 -23.09
CA GLY A 513 -3.62 -2.65 -23.80
C GLY A 513 -4.05 -1.26 -23.32
N VAL A 514 -4.07 -1.05 -22.00
CA VAL A 514 -4.32 0.27 -21.39
C VAL A 514 -3.29 1.30 -21.86
N LEU A 515 -1.99 0.96 -21.81
CA LEU A 515 -0.91 1.84 -22.28
C LEU A 515 -1.08 2.21 -23.77
N VAL A 516 -1.47 1.27 -24.63
CA VAL A 516 -1.75 1.55 -26.05
C VAL A 516 -2.87 2.58 -26.17
N LEU A 517 -3.96 2.44 -25.43
CA LEU A 517 -5.06 3.41 -25.45
C LEU A 517 -4.61 4.79 -24.98
N GLU A 518 -3.75 4.88 -23.95
CA GLU A 518 -3.16 6.15 -23.52
C GLU A 518 -2.29 6.77 -24.61
N VAL A 519 -1.44 5.97 -25.24
CA VAL A 519 -0.56 6.42 -26.33
C VAL A 519 -1.37 6.87 -27.54
N MET A 520 -2.51 6.26 -27.84
CA MET A 520 -3.32 6.67 -29.01
C MET A 520 -4.19 7.89 -28.72
N SER A 521 -4.76 7.99 -27.52
CA SER A 521 -5.72 9.05 -27.16
C SER A 521 -5.10 10.28 -26.50
N GLY A 522 -3.94 10.13 -25.86
CA GLY A 522 -3.38 11.14 -24.96
C GLY A 522 -4.19 11.36 -23.68
N ARG A 523 -5.11 10.46 -23.34
CA ARG A 523 -5.88 10.45 -22.08
C ARG A 523 -5.21 9.53 -21.07
N ARG A 524 -5.38 9.83 -19.78
CA ARG A 524 -4.90 8.99 -18.68
C ARG A 524 -5.82 7.77 -18.51
N ALA A 525 -5.26 6.68 -17.98
CA ALA A 525 -6.00 5.43 -17.71
C ALA A 525 -7.22 5.63 -16.80
N LEU A 526 -7.11 6.54 -15.83
CA LEU A 526 -8.19 6.98 -14.94
C LEU A 526 -8.41 8.48 -15.12
N ASP A 527 -9.59 8.86 -15.59
CA ASP A 527 -10.02 10.25 -15.60
C ASP A 527 -10.89 10.52 -14.36
N LEU A 528 -10.36 11.33 -13.45
CA LEU A 528 -11.05 11.77 -12.22
C LEU A 528 -11.71 13.14 -12.38
N SER A 529 -11.56 13.78 -13.54
CA SER A 529 -12.06 15.13 -13.79
C SER A 529 -13.49 15.17 -14.31
N ASP A 530 -14.07 14.01 -14.64
CA ASP A 530 -15.43 13.91 -15.14
C ASP A 530 -16.46 14.05 -13.99
N PRO A 531 -17.42 15.00 -14.08
CA PRO A 531 -18.46 15.19 -13.08
C PRO A 531 -19.37 13.97 -12.85
N SER A 532 -19.41 13.04 -13.81
CA SER A 532 -20.26 11.84 -13.78
C SER A 532 -19.64 10.64 -13.06
N GLY A 533 -18.36 10.73 -12.66
CA GLY A 533 -17.64 9.69 -11.92
C GLY A 533 -16.30 9.33 -12.56
N VAL A 534 -15.62 8.31 -12.01
CA VAL A 534 -14.34 7.84 -12.56
C VAL A 534 -14.59 7.09 -13.86
N VAL A 535 -14.04 7.58 -14.97
CA VAL A 535 -14.14 6.90 -16.28
C VAL A 535 -12.82 6.18 -16.57
N LEU A 536 -12.89 4.86 -16.73
CA LEU A 536 -11.78 4.06 -17.22
C LEU A 536 -11.61 4.27 -18.73
N ILE A 537 -10.36 4.47 -19.16
CA ILE A 537 -10.04 4.64 -20.59
C ILE A 537 -10.53 3.46 -21.44
N THR A 538 -10.54 2.26 -20.88
CA THR A 538 -11.00 1.03 -21.53
C THR A 538 -12.50 1.06 -21.82
N ASP A 539 -13.30 1.65 -20.94
CA ASP A 539 -14.76 1.70 -21.07
C ASP A 539 -15.16 2.75 -22.10
N TRP A 540 -14.53 3.92 -22.03
CA TRP A 540 -14.68 4.98 -23.01
C TRP A 540 -14.28 4.53 -24.42
N ALA A 541 -13.11 3.91 -24.58
CA ALA A 541 -12.64 3.46 -25.88
C ALA A 541 -13.51 2.31 -26.42
N TRP A 542 -13.95 1.38 -25.57
CA TRP A 542 -14.87 0.31 -25.97
C TRP A 542 -16.19 0.85 -26.52
N ALA A 543 -16.79 1.85 -25.87
CA ALA A 543 -18.05 2.46 -26.31
C ALA A 543 -17.92 3.09 -27.71
N LEU A 544 -16.83 3.82 -27.98
CA LEU A 544 -16.57 4.40 -29.30
C LEU A 544 -16.34 3.34 -30.38
N VAL A 545 -15.55 2.31 -30.08
CA VAL A 545 -15.26 1.24 -31.03
C VAL A 545 -16.53 0.44 -31.36
N ARG A 546 -17.39 0.15 -30.38
CA ARG A 546 -18.69 -0.52 -30.60
C ARG A 546 -19.65 0.32 -31.45
N ALA A 547 -19.54 1.64 -31.38
CA ALA A 547 -20.31 2.56 -32.24
C ALA A 547 -19.70 2.73 -33.65
N GLY A 548 -18.66 1.97 -34.02
CA GLY A 548 -17.97 2.10 -35.30
C GLY A 548 -17.09 3.35 -35.40
N ARG A 549 -16.78 4.00 -34.27
CA ARG A 549 -16.07 5.29 -34.17
C ARG A 549 -14.66 5.12 -33.63
N ALA A 550 -13.94 4.07 -34.05
CA ALA A 550 -12.61 3.75 -33.54
C ALA A 550 -11.58 4.88 -33.76
N ALA A 551 -11.63 5.57 -34.92
CA ALA A 551 -10.82 6.76 -35.18
C ALA A 551 -10.97 7.85 -34.11
N GLU A 552 -12.12 7.94 -33.42
CA GLU A 552 -12.36 8.98 -32.43
C GLU A 552 -11.59 8.78 -31.12
N VAL A 553 -11.14 7.55 -30.86
CA VAL A 553 -10.23 7.24 -29.76
C VAL A 553 -8.87 7.92 -29.97
N VAL A 554 -8.45 8.07 -31.22
CA VAL A 554 -7.17 8.68 -31.58
C VAL A 554 -7.23 10.18 -31.32
N ALA A 555 -6.18 10.72 -30.69
CA ALA A 555 -6.05 12.15 -30.42
C ALA A 555 -6.25 12.99 -31.70
N ALA A 556 -7.11 14.01 -31.64
CA ALA A 556 -7.46 14.85 -32.79
C ALA A 556 -6.23 15.40 -33.53
N ALA A 557 -5.22 15.86 -32.79
CA ALA A 557 -3.97 16.40 -33.35
C ALA A 557 -3.16 15.38 -34.18
N LEU A 558 -3.33 14.06 -33.96
CA LEU A 558 -2.72 13.03 -34.80
C LEU A 558 -3.53 12.81 -36.08
N ARG A 559 -4.87 12.78 -35.95
CA ARG A 559 -5.79 12.57 -37.08
C ARG A 559 -5.72 13.69 -38.11
N GLU A 560 -5.55 14.93 -37.65
CA GLU A 560 -5.46 16.12 -38.50
C GLU A 560 -4.16 16.19 -39.28
N ARG A 561 -3.08 15.55 -38.78
CA ARG A 561 -1.75 15.60 -39.40
C ARG A 561 -1.50 14.47 -40.39
N GLU A 562 -2.21 13.37 -40.25
CA GLU A 562 -2.01 12.15 -41.04
C GLU A 562 -3.19 11.96 -42.01
N GLY A 563 -2.93 11.42 -43.20
CA GLY A 563 -3.98 11.13 -44.18
C GLY A 563 -4.86 9.94 -43.76
N PRO A 564 -5.91 9.62 -44.55
CA PRO A 564 -6.85 8.52 -44.24
C PRO A 564 -6.16 7.17 -43.99
N ALA A 565 -5.10 6.85 -44.75
CA ALA A 565 -4.32 5.63 -44.54
C ALA A 565 -3.59 5.60 -43.19
N GLY A 566 -3.11 6.76 -42.72
CA GLY A 566 -2.48 6.89 -41.41
C GLY A 566 -3.49 6.71 -40.28
N VAL A 567 -4.68 7.31 -40.42
CA VAL A 567 -5.78 7.12 -39.46
C VAL A 567 -6.22 5.66 -39.39
N HIS A 568 -6.36 4.98 -40.53
CA HIS A 568 -6.71 3.56 -40.55
C HIS A 568 -5.64 2.68 -39.87
N ALA A 569 -4.35 2.99 -40.08
CA ALA A 569 -3.28 2.33 -39.35
C ALA A 569 -3.35 2.58 -37.82
N MET A 570 -3.81 3.76 -37.40
CA MET A 570 -4.01 4.08 -35.98
C MET A 570 -5.22 3.34 -35.38
N GLU A 571 -6.31 3.19 -36.13
CA GLU A 571 -7.47 2.40 -35.70
C GLU A 571 -7.07 0.97 -35.35
N ARG A 572 -6.22 0.36 -36.17
CA ARG A 572 -5.67 -0.98 -35.90
C ARG A 572 -5.00 -1.06 -34.52
N PHE A 573 -4.24 -0.03 -34.12
CA PHE A 573 -3.60 0.02 -32.80
C PHE A 573 -4.64 0.14 -31.69
N VAL A 574 -5.70 0.92 -31.90
CA VAL A 574 -6.82 1.03 -30.95
C VAL A 574 -7.51 -0.33 -30.77
N LEU A 575 -7.80 -1.04 -31.85
CA LEU A 575 -8.45 -2.36 -31.80
C LEU A 575 -7.59 -3.39 -31.06
N VAL A 576 -6.28 -3.44 -31.35
CA VAL A 576 -5.35 -4.31 -30.59
C VAL A 576 -5.30 -3.90 -29.13
N GLY A 577 -5.26 -2.60 -28.81
CA GLY A 577 -5.29 -2.11 -27.44
C GLY A 577 -6.53 -2.56 -26.67
N ILE A 578 -7.71 -2.49 -27.30
CA ILE A 578 -8.97 -3.00 -26.76
C ILE A 578 -8.93 -4.51 -26.53
N LEU A 579 -8.44 -5.27 -27.51
CA LEU A 579 -8.35 -6.73 -27.41
C LEU A 579 -7.38 -7.16 -26.30
N CYS A 580 -6.23 -6.49 -26.17
CA CYS A 580 -5.30 -6.68 -25.07
C CYS A 580 -5.91 -6.33 -23.71
N ALA A 581 -6.70 -5.26 -23.63
CA ALA A 581 -7.39 -4.81 -22.42
C ALA A 581 -8.77 -5.47 -22.21
N HIS A 582 -9.05 -6.61 -22.86
CA HIS A 582 -10.34 -7.28 -22.73
C HIS A 582 -10.53 -7.84 -21.31
N VAL A 583 -11.75 -7.77 -20.75
CA VAL A 583 -12.00 -8.23 -19.37
C VAL A 583 -11.84 -9.74 -19.22
N THR A 584 -12.26 -10.51 -20.23
CA THR A 584 -12.08 -11.97 -20.28
C THR A 584 -10.65 -12.34 -20.68
N VAL A 585 -9.91 -13.01 -19.80
CA VAL A 585 -8.51 -13.40 -19.99
C VAL A 585 -8.27 -14.23 -21.26
N ALA A 586 -9.18 -15.16 -21.57
CA ALA A 586 -9.09 -16.03 -22.73
C ALA A 586 -9.16 -15.27 -24.07
N CYS A 587 -9.80 -14.10 -24.09
CA CYS A 587 -9.92 -13.26 -25.28
C CYS A 587 -8.68 -12.41 -25.54
N ARG A 588 -7.80 -12.23 -24.54
CA ARG A 588 -6.58 -11.44 -24.72
C ARG A 588 -5.58 -12.25 -25.53
N PRO A 589 -4.89 -11.67 -26.52
CA PRO A 589 -3.79 -12.32 -27.21
C PRO A 589 -2.61 -12.52 -26.26
N THR A 590 -1.65 -13.33 -26.69
CA THR A 590 -0.29 -13.31 -26.15
C THR A 590 0.48 -12.08 -26.67
N MET A 591 1.59 -11.72 -26.04
CA MET A 591 2.42 -10.61 -26.54
C MET A 591 2.98 -10.82 -27.96
N PRO A 592 3.47 -12.03 -28.35
CA PRO A 592 3.85 -12.31 -29.75
C PRO A 592 2.70 -12.08 -30.74
N GLU A 593 1.49 -12.52 -30.40
CA GLU A 593 0.29 -12.32 -31.22
C GLU A 593 -0.06 -10.83 -31.33
N ALA A 594 -0.07 -10.11 -30.21
CA ALA A 594 -0.30 -8.68 -30.18
C ALA A 594 0.73 -7.91 -31.04
N LEU A 595 2.00 -8.29 -30.97
CA LEU A 595 3.06 -7.68 -31.76
C LEU A 595 2.84 -7.90 -33.26
N ARG A 596 2.56 -9.13 -33.69
CA ARG A 596 2.26 -9.43 -35.10
C ARG A 596 1.02 -8.69 -35.60
N MET A 597 -0.01 -8.54 -34.76
CA MET A 597 -1.16 -7.69 -35.09
C MET A 597 -0.73 -6.23 -35.26
N LEU A 598 0.08 -5.66 -34.37
CA LEU A 598 0.53 -4.27 -34.49
C LEU A 598 1.45 -4.03 -35.71
N GLU A 599 2.23 -5.03 -36.11
CA GLU A 599 3.14 -4.96 -37.26
C GLU A 599 2.42 -5.10 -38.60
N GLY A 600 1.24 -5.74 -38.62
CA GLY A 600 0.47 -6.00 -39.85
C GLY A 600 0.57 -7.45 -40.34
N ASP A 601 1.32 -8.30 -39.63
CA ASP A 601 1.63 -9.68 -40.03
C ASP A 601 0.55 -10.70 -39.62
N MET A 602 -0.50 -10.24 -38.95
CA MET A 602 -1.64 -11.04 -38.52
C MET A 602 -2.88 -10.17 -38.42
N ASP A 603 -4.01 -10.58 -38.98
CA ASP A 603 -5.25 -9.78 -38.89
C ASP A 603 -5.74 -9.64 -37.45
N VAL A 604 -6.38 -8.51 -37.16
CA VAL A 604 -7.05 -8.29 -35.87
C VAL A 604 -8.40 -8.99 -35.95
N PRO A 605 -8.70 -9.96 -35.07
CA PRO A 605 -9.98 -10.65 -35.09
C PRO A 605 -11.12 -9.69 -34.71
N ASP A 606 -12.34 -10.07 -35.07
CA ASP A 606 -13.53 -9.38 -34.58
C ASP A 606 -13.53 -9.33 -33.05
N LEU A 607 -13.82 -8.15 -32.51
CA LEU A 607 -13.75 -7.93 -31.07
C LEU A 607 -14.82 -8.75 -30.35
N PRO A 608 -14.43 -9.66 -29.44
CA PRO A 608 -15.39 -10.45 -28.68
C PRO A 608 -16.24 -9.53 -27.79
N GLU A 609 -17.49 -9.91 -27.53
CA GLU A 609 -18.37 -9.09 -26.71
C GLU A 609 -17.83 -8.96 -25.28
N ARG A 610 -17.76 -7.71 -24.83
CA ARG A 610 -17.40 -7.40 -23.45
C ARG A 610 -18.65 -7.56 -22.56
N PRO A 611 -18.63 -8.43 -21.55
CA PRO A 611 -19.68 -8.48 -20.54
C PRO A 611 -19.89 -7.08 -19.95
N GLN A 612 -21.15 -6.65 -19.85
CA GLN A 612 -21.44 -5.37 -19.20
C GLN A 612 -20.95 -5.44 -17.75
N PRO A 613 -20.22 -4.43 -17.26
CA PRO A 613 -19.88 -4.37 -15.84
C PRO A 613 -21.20 -4.42 -15.04
N TYR A 614 -21.29 -5.33 -14.08
CA TYR A 614 -22.39 -5.34 -13.12
C TYR A 614 -22.34 -4.00 -12.36
N GLY A 615 -23.12 -3.01 -12.82
CA GLY A 615 -23.25 -1.70 -12.17
C GLY A 615 -23.27 -0.45 -13.04
N GLN A 616 -23.11 -0.49 -14.37
CA GLN A 616 -23.15 0.74 -15.18
C GLN A 616 -23.98 0.57 -16.46
N ARG A 617 -25.24 1.01 -16.40
CA ARG A 617 -26.00 1.38 -17.60
C ARG A 617 -25.48 2.74 -18.07
N ILE A 618 -24.61 2.76 -19.06
CA ILE A 618 -24.45 3.96 -19.91
C ILE A 618 -25.47 3.81 -21.03
N ALA A 619 -26.63 4.46 -20.87
CA ALA A 619 -27.59 4.59 -21.94
C ALA A 619 -27.16 5.75 -22.85
N PHE A 620 -26.68 5.43 -24.05
CA PHE A 620 -26.77 6.33 -25.19
C PHE A 620 -28.06 5.98 -25.92
N ASP A 621 -29.04 6.87 -25.92
CA ASP A 621 -30.02 6.91 -27.01
C ASP A 621 -30.46 8.34 -27.29
N GLU A 622 -30.64 8.62 -28.58
CA GLU A 622 -30.97 9.91 -29.17
C GLU A 622 -32.44 10.26 -28.91
N GLY A 623 -32.72 11.50 -28.49
CA GLY A 623 -34.09 12.03 -28.46
C GLY A 623 -34.37 12.97 -27.30
N GLU A 624 -34.89 14.15 -27.63
CA GLU A 624 -35.25 15.22 -26.71
C GLU A 624 -36.25 14.82 -25.61
N ALA A 625 -35.99 15.32 -24.38
CA ALA A 625 -36.94 15.83 -23.36
C ALA A 625 -36.75 15.29 -21.93
N ASN A 626 -36.40 16.23 -21.03
CA ASN A 626 -36.57 16.30 -19.57
C ASN A 626 -36.17 15.12 -18.66
N PHE A 627 -35.13 15.42 -17.87
CA PHE A 627 -34.46 14.59 -16.87
C PHE A 627 -35.25 14.37 -15.57
N SER A 628 -35.30 13.11 -15.14
CA SER A 628 -35.27 12.71 -13.73
C SER A 628 -34.58 11.34 -13.64
N ALA A 629 -33.40 11.28 -13.03
CA ALA A 629 -32.66 10.04 -12.83
C ALA A 629 -33.00 9.47 -11.44
N SER A 630 -33.72 8.35 -11.41
CA SER A 630 -33.89 7.52 -10.20
C SER A 630 -32.81 6.45 -10.13
N SER A 631 -32.18 6.35 -8.97
CA SER A 631 -31.26 5.28 -8.57
C SER A 631 -32.04 3.99 -8.31
N VAL A 632 -31.99 3.03 -9.25
CA VAL A 632 -32.52 1.68 -9.06
C VAL A 632 -31.35 0.70 -9.00
N LEU A 633 -30.93 0.36 -7.79
CA LEU A 633 -30.20 -0.88 -7.49
C LEU A 633 -31.15 -1.78 -6.68
N SER A 634 -32.09 -2.39 -7.40
CA SER A 634 -32.83 -3.56 -6.94
C SER A 634 -32.87 -4.53 -8.11
N GLY A 635 -32.01 -5.55 -8.07
CA GLY A 635 -32.09 -6.72 -8.97
C GLY A 635 -32.90 -7.83 -8.30
N PRO A 636 -33.62 -8.68 -9.08
CA PRO A 636 -34.45 -9.74 -8.54
C PRO A 636 -33.60 -10.91 -8.00
N PHE A 637 -34.07 -11.52 -6.92
CA PHE A 637 -33.58 -12.80 -6.40
C PHE A 637 -33.81 -13.91 -7.43
N MET A 638 -32.76 -14.67 -7.77
CA MET A 638 -32.89 -16.01 -8.37
C MET A 638 -32.70 -17.06 -7.27
N ASP A 639 -33.71 -17.93 -7.15
CA ASP A 639 -33.78 -19.04 -6.20
C ASP A 639 -32.91 -20.22 -6.67
N PHE A 640 -32.06 -20.75 -5.79
CA PHE A 640 -31.03 -21.76 -6.06
C PHE A 640 -31.54 -23.20 -5.90
N GLY A 641 -32.73 -23.49 -6.45
CA GLY A 641 -33.37 -24.79 -6.30
C GLY A 641 -33.96 -25.32 -7.60
N ASP A 642 -33.15 -25.57 -8.63
CA ASP A 642 -33.51 -26.49 -9.76
C ASP A 642 -32.33 -26.72 -10.74
N MET A 643 -31.22 -27.31 -10.28
CA MET A 643 -30.19 -27.89 -11.17
C MET A 643 -29.70 -29.27 -10.70
N LEU A 644 -30.62 -30.10 -10.20
CA LEU A 644 -30.42 -31.55 -10.13
C LEU A 644 -31.70 -32.26 -10.62
N ARG A 645 -31.96 -32.20 -11.93
CA ARG A 645 -32.73 -33.17 -12.70
C ARG A 645 -32.22 -33.28 -14.12
#